data_AF-B4GEI7-F1
#
_entry.id   AF-B4GEI7-F1
#
_cell.length_a   1.000
_cell.length_b   1.000
_cell.length_c   1.000
_cell.angle_alpha   90.00
_cell.angle_beta   90.00
_cell.angle_gamma   90.00
#
_symmetry.space_group_name_H-M   'P 1'
#
loop_
_entity.id
_entity.type
_entity.pdbx_description
1 polymer ?
#
loop_
_entity_poly.entity_id
_entity_poly.type
_entity_poly.pdbx_seq_one_letter_code
_entity_poly.pdbx_strand_id
1 'polypeptide(L)'
;MSATTSPADSSTATGGPTTTTTPTTSTSTAAATVTNAIVKTVEAIISSTAPAASQSPSPSPSGFSTPTQSPTSSSTPTTTASMGGPEEKLSVQDLSQTLQHFGVVDYLVFIAMLAVCAVIGVYFGFIEKKQKAKKKGQLAGKDGAGAAGVEERRGSEALDYLVGGRQMKVFPVALSLVASFVSGISLLGTSTEIYVYGTQYAFILVTLAISGAISWYIFLPVFCNLQLTSTYEYFEMRFNKSVRLLGSALFTCSNLIWLPIVIFVPALAFNQDVIQTIVMVFAIFFVIIKGTMDVGGLGVVIQRNFDSGRLEWPEMTFDPKVRMSMIAMMLGNVGQFAYQLGCNQIIIQRYNSLPGKKEMAQTSFIFIVGLTVLNAVCLYNGLLLYATYYDCDPLTTKLAVAKDQLVPLLVVQSLSSFPGVPGMFVAGVFSAALSSLSTGLNSLAAVFLEDYIKPLRKKPMTEHEVAITVRLCTVIIGVLSVGLVFVVERMGTHVMQLSMTVGAIVNGPLMGLFVMGLLIPSINSKSALLGTVVSFFFMAWLCLSAQMAVTSGEMQWETKPVSTDGCTYEFERPLVTPANVTIPKAEQAFHLKNYFYRPLSFGEEIYHVSFMFYSLIGSAVAVVVAQLAGFFFGRNDPKDVDPDLLSPCIRRFYKTNYATYFQLRYGAGIRNLGAVLFIVDTTIWLPLCMYIPAITYSQVTGTGIYVITPIVCIICTFYTCVGGLKAVIWSDVIQSFVMFGSILVVCIKGTSDVGGLAVVLQRNEESGRLNAPEWTWDPTVRLSMLSVIVGGTLHKIQSSDVNQISIQRFLSLPSYEHAKRCMQVFTLLLIFLLSCCCYMGLVSYAVYHECDPISTKLAKASDQLPSLLMMRTLGSMPGLPGLFVAGVFSAALSSLSTGLNSLACVLTQDIVQPLLKKPLTERQTACWLRGIVVGFGFSCIGMVKIVEKLGNVVPLATTVGAVSMGPLLGIYGMGVGLPWVKGKSVMVGSLVSFLVLAWICINAQLGQMNGEIRYPKMPVSVEGCDYSFDNATVFQAIHDYSPSERNLYHLSFFWYTAFGGVICTVFSLLASLFFGWEDLSQMDPALITPCMRRFLPKKNYQAVKMQDLFKRKECHAETEINS
;
A
#
# COMPACT_ATOMS: atom_id res chain seq x y z
N MET A 1 92.49 -23.39 -20.95
CA MET A 1 93.16 -24.49 -20.22
C MET A 1 92.18 -24.98 -19.16
N SER A 2 91.90 -26.27 -19.03
CA SER A 2 92.19 -27.42 -19.91
C SER A 2 91.14 -27.58 -21.02
N ALA A 3 91.33 -28.53 -21.95
CA ALA A 3 90.37 -28.85 -23.00
C ALA A 3 90.54 -30.31 -23.45
N THR A 4 89.42 -31.05 -23.55
CA THR A 4 89.20 -32.28 -24.35
C THR A 4 87.68 -32.52 -24.39
N THR A 5 87.00 -32.18 -25.50
CA THR A 5 86.65 -33.04 -26.65
C THR A 5 85.55 -34.10 -26.40
N SER A 6 84.38 -33.87 -27.02
CA SER A 6 83.91 -34.55 -28.25
C SER A 6 84.15 -36.07 -28.46
N PRO A 7 83.28 -36.80 -29.22
CA PRO A 7 81.93 -36.45 -29.71
C PRO A 7 80.89 -37.63 -29.72
N ALA A 8 79.70 -37.31 -30.26
CA ALA A 8 78.90 -38.14 -31.16
C ALA A 8 77.92 -39.24 -30.65
N ASP A 9 76.92 -39.44 -31.51
CA ASP A 9 76.04 -40.59 -31.73
C ASP A 9 74.98 -41.01 -30.70
N SER A 10 74.07 -41.86 -31.19
CA SER A 10 72.67 -41.95 -30.76
C SER A 10 72.24 -43.37 -30.44
N SER A 11 71.42 -43.54 -29.40
CA SER A 11 70.11 -44.22 -29.48
C SER A 11 69.39 -44.42 -28.12
N THR A 12 68.06 -44.28 -28.15
CA THR A 12 67.04 -44.92 -27.29
C THR A 12 67.03 -44.81 -25.75
N ALA A 13 65.85 -44.34 -25.26
CA ALA A 13 65.07 -44.82 -24.09
C ALA A 13 65.10 -44.09 -22.71
N THR A 14 63.90 -43.58 -22.33
CA THR A 14 63.29 -43.45 -20.96
C THR A 14 64.09 -42.83 -19.79
N GLY A 15 63.71 -41.77 -19.07
CA GLY A 15 62.43 -41.08 -18.82
C GLY A 15 62.31 -40.68 -17.31
N GLY A 16 61.81 -39.47 -16.98
CA GLY A 16 61.49 -39.06 -15.57
C GLY A 16 61.92 -37.62 -15.14
N PRO A 17 61.00 -36.69 -14.77
CA PRO A 17 61.35 -35.28 -14.44
C PRO A 17 60.74 -34.66 -13.14
N THR A 18 61.33 -33.56 -12.60
CA THR A 18 60.62 -32.55 -11.75
C THR A 18 61.38 -31.20 -11.52
N THR A 19 60.69 -30.06 -11.73
CA THR A 19 60.73 -28.71 -11.04
C THR A 19 62.06 -27.98 -10.72
N THR A 20 62.27 -26.66 -10.95
CA THR A 20 61.75 -25.47 -10.19
C THR A 20 62.38 -24.12 -10.71
N THR A 21 61.85 -22.95 -10.29
CA THR A 21 62.39 -21.54 -10.29
C THR A 21 62.14 -20.58 -11.50
N THR A 22 62.30 -19.26 -11.26
CA THR A 22 61.79 -18.08 -12.02
C THR A 22 62.89 -17.04 -12.34
N PRO A 23 62.72 -16.12 -13.33
CA PRO A 23 62.29 -14.73 -13.00
C PRO A 23 61.40 -14.05 -14.10
N THR A 24 61.60 -12.75 -14.39
CA THR A 24 60.55 -11.78 -14.78
C THR A 24 60.55 -11.20 -16.22
N THR A 25 59.44 -10.49 -16.53
CA THR A 25 59.26 -9.39 -17.53
C THR A 25 59.19 -9.69 -19.03
N SER A 26 57.97 -9.63 -19.59
CA SER A 26 57.62 -8.72 -20.71
C SER A 26 56.10 -8.74 -20.99
N THR A 27 55.43 -7.58 -20.95
CA THR A 27 53.97 -7.45 -21.19
C THR A 27 53.63 -6.16 -21.94
N SER A 28 53.75 -6.20 -23.27
CA SER A 28 53.30 -5.12 -24.18
C SER A 28 52.57 -5.63 -25.43
N THR A 29 52.88 -6.85 -25.89
CA THR A 29 52.35 -7.43 -27.14
C THR A 29 50.87 -7.83 -27.08
N ALA A 30 50.39 -8.34 -25.94
CA ALA A 30 49.01 -8.84 -25.82
C ALA A 30 47.94 -7.75 -26.07
N ALA A 31 48.16 -6.53 -25.56
CA ALA A 31 47.22 -5.42 -25.76
C ALA A 31 47.15 -4.97 -27.22
N ALA A 32 48.30 -4.91 -27.91
CA ALA A 32 48.36 -4.53 -29.33
C ALA A 32 47.61 -5.53 -30.23
N THR A 33 47.70 -6.84 -29.95
CA THR A 33 46.98 -7.87 -30.71
C THR A 33 45.45 -7.74 -30.55
N VAL A 34 44.95 -7.47 -29.34
CA VAL A 34 43.52 -7.27 -29.10
C VAL A 34 43.01 -5.98 -29.76
N THR A 35 43.74 -4.88 -29.64
CA THR A 35 43.37 -3.61 -30.31
C THR A 35 43.36 -3.76 -31.83
N ASN A 36 44.37 -4.41 -32.42
CA ASN A 36 44.41 -4.63 -33.88
C ASN A 36 43.32 -5.59 -34.37
N ALA A 37 42.88 -6.55 -33.55
CA ALA A 37 41.73 -7.38 -33.87
C ALA A 37 40.43 -6.56 -33.89
N ILE A 38 40.21 -5.72 -32.86
CA ILE A 38 39.04 -4.83 -32.77
C ILE A 38 39.02 -3.83 -33.93
N VAL A 39 40.17 -3.20 -34.26
CA VAL A 39 40.27 -2.27 -35.40
C VAL A 39 39.92 -2.96 -36.71
N LYS A 40 40.45 -4.16 -36.99
CA LYS A 40 40.08 -4.91 -38.21
C LYS A 40 38.60 -5.31 -38.26
N THR A 41 37.98 -5.63 -37.12
CA THR A 41 36.54 -5.89 -37.07
C THR A 41 35.73 -4.63 -37.36
N VAL A 42 36.16 -3.46 -36.85
CA VAL A 42 35.52 -2.16 -37.12
C VAL A 42 35.71 -1.73 -38.58
N GLU A 43 36.91 -1.88 -39.15
CA GLU A 43 37.17 -1.63 -40.58
C GLU A 43 36.31 -2.52 -41.49
N ALA A 44 36.14 -3.80 -41.15
CA ALA A 44 35.25 -4.70 -41.89
C ALA A 44 33.78 -4.24 -41.85
N ILE A 45 33.29 -3.74 -40.72
CA ILE A 45 31.93 -3.21 -40.55
C ILE A 45 31.74 -1.87 -41.29
N ILE A 46 32.76 -1.01 -41.32
CA ILE A 46 32.71 0.25 -42.08
C ILE A 46 32.74 -0.04 -43.60
N SER A 47 33.47 -1.07 -44.04
CA SER A 47 33.54 -1.43 -45.46
C SER A 47 32.22 -1.95 -46.06
N SER A 48 31.29 -2.44 -45.23
CA SER A 48 29.98 -2.92 -45.69
C SER A 48 28.88 -1.84 -45.76
N THR A 49 29.19 -0.58 -45.41
CA THR A 49 28.20 0.50 -45.25
C THR A 49 28.45 1.74 -46.11
N ALA A 50 29.31 1.64 -47.14
CA ALA A 50 29.49 2.68 -48.15
C ALA A 50 28.52 2.52 -49.35
N PRO A 51 27.83 3.59 -49.81
CA PRO A 51 26.87 3.49 -50.92
C PRO A 51 27.56 3.38 -52.28
N ALA A 52 27.11 2.44 -53.12
CA ALA A 52 27.56 2.32 -54.49
C ALA A 52 26.94 3.43 -55.38
N ALA A 53 27.77 4.14 -56.13
CA ALA A 53 27.33 5.22 -57.02
C ALA A 53 26.64 4.70 -58.29
N SER A 54 25.71 5.48 -58.83
CA SER A 54 24.94 5.16 -60.03
C SER A 54 25.80 5.05 -61.29
N GLN A 55 25.61 3.97 -62.06
CA GLN A 55 25.97 3.92 -63.49
C GLN A 55 24.81 3.34 -64.32
N SER A 56 24.64 3.90 -65.52
CA SER A 56 23.54 3.63 -66.45
C SER A 56 23.85 2.54 -67.48
N PRO A 57 22.85 1.80 -67.96
CA PRO A 57 22.90 1.12 -69.25
C PRO A 57 21.97 1.73 -70.31
N SER A 58 22.39 1.63 -71.57
CA SER A 58 21.64 1.87 -72.81
C SER A 58 22.30 1.03 -73.93
N PRO A 59 21.75 0.87 -75.16
CA PRO A 59 20.40 1.24 -75.66
C PRO A 59 19.66 0.15 -76.51
N SER A 60 18.32 0.19 -76.56
CA SER A 60 17.47 -0.25 -77.70
C SER A 60 17.45 -1.77 -78.08
N PRO A 61 16.61 -2.27 -79.03
CA PRO A 61 15.60 -1.60 -79.88
C PRO A 61 14.21 -2.28 -80.00
N SER A 62 13.31 -1.63 -80.77
CA SER A 62 12.04 -2.10 -81.37
C SER A 62 10.79 -2.31 -80.45
N GLY A 63 9.59 -1.84 -80.84
CA GLY A 63 9.30 -0.92 -81.95
C GLY A 63 7.82 -0.56 -82.23
N PHE A 64 7.67 0.47 -83.06
CA PHE A 64 6.52 0.87 -83.92
C PHE A 64 5.28 1.66 -83.42
N SER A 65 4.90 2.62 -84.27
CA SER A 65 3.59 3.30 -84.47
C SER A 65 3.06 4.34 -83.45
N THR A 66 3.50 5.58 -83.66
CA THR A 66 2.68 6.83 -83.70
C THR A 66 1.52 6.77 -84.72
N PRO A 67 0.61 7.78 -84.86
CA PRO A 67 0.59 9.16 -84.31
C PRO A 67 -0.73 9.45 -83.50
N THR A 68 -1.33 10.64 -83.28
CA THR A 68 -1.21 12.01 -83.88
C THR A 68 -1.81 13.11 -82.96
N GLN A 69 -1.43 14.37 -83.23
CA GLN A 69 -2.13 15.66 -82.97
C GLN A 69 -2.37 16.19 -81.53
N SER A 70 -1.78 17.38 -81.32
CA SER A 70 -2.07 18.45 -80.36
C SER A 70 -3.04 19.48 -81.02
N PRO A 71 -3.48 20.64 -80.44
CA PRO A 71 -2.84 21.41 -79.36
C PRO A 71 -3.74 22.11 -78.30
N THR A 72 -3.03 22.83 -77.43
CA THR A 72 -3.43 23.72 -76.32
C THR A 72 -4.62 24.67 -76.53
N SER A 73 -5.37 24.91 -75.45
CA SER A 73 -5.69 26.27 -74.96
C SER A 73 -6.04 26.25 -73.46
N SER A 74 -6.12 27.42 -72.81
CA SER A 74 -6.15 27.57 -71.35
C SER A 74 -7.45 28.19 -70.81
N SER A 75 -7.95 27.68 -69.68
CA SER A 75 -8.67 28.48 -68.66
C SER A 75 -8.95 27.69 -67.38
N THR A 76 -8.97 28.41 -66.27
CA THR A 76 -9.53 28.05 -64.95
C THR A 76 -10.53 29.16 -64.55
N PRO A 77 -11.42 28.96 -63.55
CA PRO A 77 -11.65 27.77 -62.71
C PRO A 77 -13.13 27.33 -62.68
N THR A 78 -13.44 26.19 -62.02
CA THR A 78 -14.47 25.98 -60.96
C THR A 78 -14.46 24.49 -60.54
N THR A 79 -15.19 24.12 -59.49
CA THR A 79 -14.99 22.93 -58.62
C THR A 79 -15.52 21.57 -59.11
N THR A 80 -15.05 20.53 -58.39
CA THR A 80 -15.60 19.18 -58.13
C THR A 80 -15.37 17.99 -59.08
N ALA A 81 -15.07 16.84 -58.44
CA ALA A 81 -15.22 15.43 -58.85
C ALA A 81 -14.10 14.65 -59.57
N SER A 82 -13.31 13.93 -58.75
CA SER A 82 -12.92 12.51 -58.90
C SER A 82 -11.76 12.05 -59.82
N MET A 83 -11.22 10.89 -59.43
CA MET A 83 -10.17 10.04 -60.04
C MET A 83 -8.73 10.61 -60.09
N GLY A 84 -7.68 9.91 -59.64
CA GLY A 84 -7.60 8.60 -58.98
C GLY A 84 -6.79 7.56 -59.78
N GLY A 85 -5.46 7.68 -59.75
CA GLY A 85 -4.55 6.62 -60.22
C GLY A 85 -4.30 5.55 -59.14
N PRO A 86 -3.82 4.36 -59.50
CA PRO A 86 -3.50 3.31 -58.52
C PRO A 86 -2.22 3.67 -57.73
N GLU A 87 -2.31 3.62 -56.40
CA GLU A 87 -1.14 3.70 -55.53
C GLU A 87 -0.41 2.35 -55.54
N GLU A 88 0.90 2.35 -55.83
CA GLU A 88 1.75 1.17 -55.56
C GLU A 88 1.85 0.95 -54.05
N LYS A 89 1.41 -0.23 -53.60
CA LYS A 89 1.42 -0.60 -52.18
C LYS A 89 2.75 -1.29 -51.82
N LEU A 90 3.39 -0.84 -50.75
CA LEU A 90 4.58 -1.50 -50.20
C LEU A 90 4.27 -2.95 -49.79
N SER A 91 5.28 -3.84 -49.85
CA SER A 91 5.17 -5.17 -49.25
C SER A 91 5.37 -5.13 -47.73
N VAL A 92 4.89 -6.15 -47.01
CA VAL A 92 5.22 -6.35 -45.58
C VAL A 92 6.73 -6.35 -45.32
N GLN A 93 7.55 -6.88 -46.24
CA GLN A 93 9.00 -7.02 -46.03
C GLN A 93 9.71 -5.66 -46.10
N ASP A 94 9.38 -4.84 -47.11
CA ASP A 94 9.95 -3.49 -47.28
C ASP A 94 9.48 -2.54 -46.17
N LEU A 95 8.20 -2.62 -45.80
CA LEU A 95 7.64 -1.85 -44.69
C LEU A 95 8.28 -2.25 -43.35
N SER A 96 8.51 -3.55 -43.12
CA SER A 96 9.19 -4.04 -41.92
C SER A 96 10.64 -3.56 -41.84
N GLN A 97 11.40 -3.60 -42.94
CA GLN A 97 12.76 -3.03 -42.97
C GLN A 97 12.77 -1.52 -42.73
N THR A 98 11.83 -0.78 -43.33
CA THR A 98 11.70 0.67 -43.15
C THR A 98 11.40 1.05 -41.68
N LEU A 99 10.61 0.22 -40.98
CA LEU A 99 10.27 0.39 -39.57
C LEU A 99 11.35 -0.10 -38.59
N GLN A 100 12.40 -0.79 -39.04
CA GLN A 100 13.43 -1.37 -38.17
C GLN A 100 14.71 -0.52 -38.04
N HIS A 101 14.75 0.70 -38.61
CA HIS A 101 15.97 1.50 -38.64
C HIS A 101 16.22 2.27 -37.32
N PHE A 102 17.11 1.76 -36.48
CA PHE A 102 17.50 2.37 -35.20
C PHE A 102 18.52 3.50 -35.41
N GLY A 103 18.22 4.70 -34.91
CA GLY A 103 19.05 5.89 -35.14
C GLY A 103 20.37 5.89 -34.36
N VAL A 104 21.39 6.57 -34.89
CA VAL A 104 22.68 6.79 -34.19
C VAL A 104 22.46 7.50 -32.84
N VAL A 105 21.46 8.38 -32.76
CA VAL A 105 21.05 9.04 -31.50
C VAL A 105 20.50 8.03 -30.49
N ASP A 106 19.64 7.11 -30.92
CA ASP A 106 19.06 6.07 -30.08
C ASP A 106 20.14 5.12 -29.52
N TYR A 107 21.09 4.71 -30.36
CA TYR A 107 22.29 3.98 -29.93
C TYR A 107 23.17 4.78 -28.95
N LEU A 108 23.34 6.10 -29.13
CA LEU A 108 24.13 6.92 -28.21
C LEU A 108 23.46 7.10 -26.83
N VAL A 109 22.13 7.21 -26.79
CA VAL A 109 21.35 7.27 -25.54
C VAL A 109 21.55 5.98 -24.74
N PHE A 110 21.25 4.83 -25.36
CA PHE A 110 21.50 3.47 -24.86
C PHE A 110 22.97 3.29 -24.42
N ILE A 111 23.91 3.69 -25.29
CA ILE A 111 25.35 3.97 -25.09
C ILE A 111 25.68 4.47 -23.67
N ALA A 112 25.37 5.76 -23.45
CA ALA A 112 25.61 6.44 -22.20
C ALA A 112 24.87 5.80 -21.00
N MET A 113 23.70 5.22 -21.25
CA MET A 113 22.87 4.60 -20.20
C MET A 113 23.51 3.31 -19.67
N LEU A 114 23.97 2.41 -20.54
CA LEU A 114 24.78 1.23 -20.16
C LEU A 114 25.98 1.62 -19.30
N ALA A 115 26.72 2.65 -19.73
CA ALA A 115 27.88 3.16 -19.01
C ALA A 115 27.52 3.68 -17.60
N VAL A 116 26.39 4.37 -17.43
CA VAL A 116 25.94 4.87 -16.13
C VAL A 116 25.73 3.76 -15.10
N CYS A 117 25.10 2.62 -15.44
CA CYS A 117 24.95 1.54 -14.46
C CYS A 117 26.27 0.80 -14.18
N ALA A 118 27.16 0.67 -15.17
CA ALA A 118 28.52 0.16 -14.93
C ALA A 118 29.28 1.06 -13.94
N VAL A 119 29.20 2.39 -14.12
CA VAL A 119 29.77 3.39 -13.20
C VAL A 119 29.16 3.32 -11.81
N ILE A 120 27.83 3.15 -11.69
CA ILE A 120 27.15 2.93 -10.40
C ILE A 120 27.68 1.67 -9.69
N GLY A 121 27.80 0.55 -10.42
CA GLY A 121 28.37 -0.70 -9.89
C GLY A 121 29.81 -0.53 -9.40
N VAL A 122 30.66 0.16 -10.17
CA VAL A 122 32.05 0.47 -9.81
C VAL A 122 32.13 1.42 -8.60
N TYR A 123 31.23 2.41 -8.51
CA TYR A 123 31.16 3.35 -7.39
C TYR A 123 30.89 2.63 -6.07
N PHE A 124 29.83 1.82 -6.00
CA PHE A 124 29.50 1.07 -4.79
C PHE A 124 30.53 -0.04 -4.49
N GLY A 125 31.02 -0.75 -5.52
CA GLY A 125 31.98 -1.84 -5.36
C GLY A 125 33.38 -1.41 -4.88
N PHE A 126 33.88 -0.26 -5.32
CA PHE A 126 35.25 0.18 -5.05
C PHE A 126 35.36 1.53 -4.33
N ILE A 127 34.59 2.54 -4.74
CA ILE A 127 34.76 3.92 -4.26
C ILE A 127 34.19 4.07 -2.85
N GLU A 128 32.93 3.67 -2.63
CA GLU A 128 32.32 3.73 -1.30
C GLU A 128 33.07 2.83 -0.30
N LYS A 129 33.44 1.61 -0.71
CA LYS A 129 34.24 0.69 0.13
C LYS A 129 35.54 1.34 0.60
N LYS A 130 36.25 2.06 -0.27
CA LYS A 130 37.50 2.79 0.06
C LYS A 130 37.26 3.98 0.99
N GLN A 131 36.09 4.62 0.93
CA GLN A 131 35.70 5.69 1.87
C GLN A 131 35.28 5.13 3.25
N LYS A 132 34.45 4.08 3.29
CA LYS A 132 34.06 3.37 4.52
C LYS A 132 35.28 2.84 5.28
N ALA A 133 36.23 2.22 4.58
CA ALA A 133 37.50 1.76 5.17
C ALA A 133 38.30 2.91 5.81
N LYS A 134 38.44 4.06 5.14
CA LYS A 134 39.10 5.25 5.70
C LYS A 134 38.40 5.75 6.97
N LYS A 135 37.06 5.83 7.00
CA LYS A 135 36.31 6.24 8.20
C LYS A 135 36.47 5.25 9.37
N LYS A 136 36.42 3.95 9.13
CA LYS A 136 36.61 2.92 10.18
C LYS A 136 38.01 3.01 10.81
N GLY A 137 39.03 3.29 10.01
CA GLY A 137 40.40 3.55 10.48
C GLY A 137 40.59 4.86 11.25
N GLN A 138 39.74 5.87 11.04
CA GLN A 138 39.80 7.14 11.80
C GLN A 138 39.10 7.07 13.16
N LEU A 139 38.01 6.29 13.29
CA LEU A 139 37.32 6.12 14.57
C LEU A 139 38.08 5.20 15.55
N ALA A 140 38.77 4.18 15.03
CA ALA A 140 39.54 3.24 15.85
C ALA A 140 40.70 3.87 16.65
N GLY A 141 41.05 5.13 16.36
CA GLY A 141 42.14 5.86 17.01
C GLY A 141 41.73 6.77 18.18
N LYS A 142 40.49 6.72 18.69
CA LYS A 142 40.04 7.71 19.70
C LYS A 142 39.29 7.23 20.94
N ASP A 143 38.55 6.11 20.89
CA ASP A 143 37.77 5.65 22.05
C ASP A 143 38.00 4.16 22.34
N GLY A 144 38.22 3.84 23.61
CA GLY A 144 38.56 2.49 24.09
C GLY A 144 37.36 1.56 24.30
N ALA A 145 37.65 0.26 24.39
CA ALA A 145 36.69 -0.84 24.50
C ALA A 145 35.49 -0.59 25.46
N GLY A 146 34.28 -0.64 24.89
CA GLY A 146 33.02 -0.62 25.64
C GLY A 146 31.80 -1.02 24.81
N ALA A 147 31.57 -0.35 23.68
CA ALA A 147 30.41 -0.61 22.80
C ALA A 147 30.66 -1.64 21.66
N ALA A 148 31.93 -1.96 21.38
CA ALA A 148 32.36 -2.62 20.15
C ALA A 148 31.61 -3.93 19.81
N GLY A 149 31.39 -4.82 20.79
CA GLY A 149 30.87 -6.17 20.54
C GLY A 149 29.46 -6.27 19.94
N VAL A 150 28.71 -5.17 19.88
CA VAL A 150 27.38 -5.10 19.23
C VAL A 150 27.43 -4.41 17.86
N GLU A 151 28.28 -3.39 17.69
CA GLU A 151 28.47 -2.73 16.39
C GLU A 151 29.35 -3.53 15.43
N GLU A 152 30.34 -4.27 15.95
CA GLU A 152 31.26 -5.09 15.16
C GLU A 152 30.52 -6.19 14.38
N ARG A 153 29.47 -6.79 14.96
CA ARG A 153 28.58 -7.75 14.28
C ARG A 153 27.65 -7.11 13.24
N ARG A 154 27.46 -5.78 13.26
CA ARG A 154 26.59 -5.04 12.33
C ARG A 154 27.31 -4.52 11.09
N GLY A 155 28.65 -4.49 11.10
CA GLY A 155 29.47 -3.91 10.03
C GLY A 155 30.28 -4.93 9.23
N SER A 156 29.70 -6.09 8.92
CA SER A 156 30.31 -7.21 8.19
C SER A 156 30.18 -7.03 6.66
N GLU A 157 31.25 -7.28 5.89
CA GLU A 157 31.21 -7.12 4.42
C GLU A 157 30.13 -7.97 3.74
N ALA A 158 29.83 -9.16 4.27
CA ALA A 158 28.76 -10.02 3.77
C ALA A 158 27.37 -9.45 4.04
N LEU A 159 27.17 -8.77 5.17
CA LEU A 159 25.89 -8.16 5.54
C LEU A 159 25.65 -6.85 4.77
N ASP A 160 26.72 -6.08 4.51
CA ASP A 160 26.68 -4.92 3.60
C ASP A 160 26.35 -5.36 2.16
N TYR A 161 26.91 -6.47 1.67
CA TYR A 161 26.62 -7.00 0.34
C TYR A 161 25.19 -7.56 0.21
N LEU A 162 24.74 -8.39 1.15
CA LEU A 162 23.47 -9.12 1.03
C LEU A 162 22.23 -8.28 1.43
N VAL A 163 22.35 -7.36 2.39
CA VAL A 163 21.23 -6.56 2.93
C VAL A 163 21.56 -5.08 3.17
N GLY A 164 22.61 -4.53 2.56
CA GLY A 164 22.92 -3.09 2.63
C GLY A 164 23.12 -2.56 4.05
N GLY A 165 23.68 -3.39 4.95
CA GLY A 165 23.94 -3.04 6.34
C GLY A 165 22.67 -2.79 7.19
N ARG A 166 21.48 -3.08 6.65
CA ARG A 166 20.15 -2.77 7.22
C ARG A 166 19.89 -1.28 7.47
N GLN A 167 20.53 -0.39 6.69
CA GLN A 167 20.41 1.08 6.82
C GLN A 167 19.82 1.76 5.56
N MET A 168 19.20 1.00 4.66
CA MET A 168 18.64 1.55 3.42
C MET A 168 17.42 2.45 3.70
N LYS A 169 17.16 3.39 2.76
CA LYS A 169 16.01 4.30 2.84
C LYS A 169 14.78 3.69 2.15
N VAL A 170 13.60 3.97 2.72
CA VAL A 170 12.27 3.51 2.23
C VAL A 170 12.10 3.69 0.72
N PHE A 171 12.30 4.91 0.20
CA PHE A 171 11.99 5.22 -1.20
C PHE A 171 12.87 4.46 -2.23
N PRO A 172 14.22 4.44 -2.11
CA PRO A 172 15.07 3.58 -2.94
C PRO A 172 14.71 2.09 -2.88
N VAL A 173 14.41 1.55 -1.69
CA VAL A 173 14.03 0.12 -1.57
C VAL A 173 12.68 -0.16 -2.22
N ALA A 174 11.71 0.75 -2.09
CA ALA A 174 10.40 0.62 -2.71
C ALA A 174 10.47 0.70 -4.24
N LEU A 175 11.23 1.65 -4.79
CA LEU A 175 11.49 1.70 -6.24
C LEU A 175 12.22 0.45 -6.73
N SER A 176 13.17 -0.08 -5.95
CA SER A 176 13.89 -1.30 -6.30
C SER A 176 13.02 -2.56 -6.21
N LEU A 177 12.01 -2.59 -5.33
CA LEU A 177 10.96 -3.63 -5.29
C LEU A 177 10.03 -3.54 -6.52
N VAL A 178 9.58 -2.34 -6.88
CA VAL A 178 8.81 -2.12 -8.13
C VAL A 178 9.64 -2.60 -9.32
N ALA A 179 10.90 -2.17 -9.45
CA ALA A 179 11.79 -2.56 -10.54
C ALA A 179 12.10 -4.06 -10.59
N SER A 180 12.17 -4.77 -9.45
CA SER A 180 12.27 -6.24 -9.43
C SER A 180 11.02 -6.95 -9.98
N PHE A 181 9.84 -6.30 -9.91
CA PHE A 181 8.57 -6.84 -10.38
C PHE A 181 8.19 -6.37 -11.78
N VAL A 182 8.72 -5.23 -12.25
CA VAL A 182 8.65 -4.92 -13.67
C VAL A 182 9.66 -5.80 -14.38
N SER A 183 9.15 -6.87 -15.00
CA SER A 183 9.86 -7.68 -15.99
C SER A 183 9.35 -7.33 -17.38
N GLY A 184 10.10 -7.66 -18.43
CA GLY A 184 9.61 -7.54 -19.82
C GLY A 184 8.30 -8.31 -20.03
N ILE A 185 8.13 -9.44 -19.34
CA ILE A 185 6.92 -10.28 -19.35
C ILE A 185 5.70 -9.48 -18.88
N SER A 186 5.85 -8.72 -17.79
CA SER A 186 4.75 -7.95 -17.19
C SER A 186 4.35 -6.72 -18.03
N LEU A 187 5.26 -6.19 -18.85
CA LEU A 187 5.02 -5.03 -19.71
C LEU A 187 4.43 -5.44 -21.06
N LEU A 188 5.15 -6.31 -21.79
CA LEU A 188 4.77 -6.76 -23.12
C LEU A 188 3.55 -7.68 -23.03
N GLY A 189 3.66 -8.74 -22.23
CA GLY A 189 2.61 -9.74 -22.05
C GLY A 189 1.27 -9.16 -21.58
N THR A 190 1.25 -8.24 -20.59
CA THR A 190 0.00 -7.60 -20.14
C THR A 190 -0.67 -6.78 -21.25
N SER A 191 0.09 -5.97 -22.00
CA SER A 191 -0.47 -5.15 -23.08
C SER A 191 -1.05 -6.04 -24.20
N THR A 192 -0.31 -7.09 -24.55
CA THR A 192 -0.66 -8.10 -25.55
C THR A 192 -1.85 -8.96 -25.14
N GLU A 193 -2.00 -9.31 -23.86
CA GLU A 193 -3.13 -10.07 -23.32
C GLU A 193 -4.45 -9.32 -23.53
N ILE A 194 -4.47 -8.00 -23.30
CA ILE A 194 -5.64 -7.14 -23.57
C ILE A 194 -5.92 -7.04 -25.08
N TYR A 195 -4.88 -6.91 -25.91
CA TYR A 195 -5.02 -6.89 -27.37
C TYR A 195 -5.63 -8.19 -27.94
N VAL A 196 -5.33 -9.35 -27.36
CA VAL A 196 -5.77 -10.64 -27.91
C VAL A 196 -7.09 -11.13 -27.29
N TYR A 197 -7.30 -10.91 -25.98
CA TYR A 197 -8.41 -11.50 -25.22
C TYR A 197 -9.34 -10.48 -24.54
N GLY A 198 -9.01 -9.18 -24.53
CA GLY A 198 -9.84 -8.11 -23.95
C GLY A 198 -9.60 -7.87 -22.45
N THR A 199 -10.41 -6.99 -21.84
CA THR A 199 -10.12 -6.43 -20.50
C THR A 199 -10.37 -7.34 -19.31
N GLN A 200 -10.67 -8.62 -19.50
CA GLN A 200 -10.89 -9.57 -18.41
C GLN A 200 -9.70 -9.58 -17.43
N TYR A 201 -8.47 -9.56 -17.95
CA TYR A 201 -7.25 -9.50 -17.13
C TYR A 201 -7.14 -8.23 -16.25
N ALA A 202 -7.85 -7.14 -16.55
CA ALA A 202 -7.80 -5.89 -15.77
C ALA A 202 -8.28 -6.05 -14.31
N PHE A 203 -9.07 -7.08 -14.02
CA PHE A 203 -9.43 -7.45 -12.64
C PHE A 203 -8.20 -7.81 -11.77
N ILE A 204 -7.02 -8.02 -12.37
CA ILE A 204 -5.75 -8.18 -11.66
C ILE A 204 -5.50 -7.05 -10.64
N LEU A 205 -5.87 -5.81 -10.94
CA LEU A 205 -5.69 -4.66 -10.04
C LEU A 205 -6.39 -4.86 -8.69
N VAL A 206 -7.60 -5.45 -8.71
CA VAL A 206 -8.36 -5.78 -7.50
C VAL A 206 -7.66 -6.91 -6.74
N THR A 207 -7.25 -7.97 -7.44
CA THR A 207 -6.56 -9.11 -6.81
C THR A 207 -5.20 -8.72 -6.20
N LEU A 208 -4.48 -7.78 -6.82
CA LEU A 208 -3.20 -7.25 -6.35
C LEU A 208 -3.37 -6.46 -5.04
N ALA A 209 -4.39 -5.61 -4.94
CA ALA A 209 -4.69 -4.88 -3.71
C ALA A 209 -5.05 -5.83 -2.55
N ILE A 210 -5.85 -6.88 -2.81
CA ILE A 210 -6.18 -7.92 -1.84
C ILE A 210 -4.92 -8.69 -1.40
N SER A 211 -4.08 -9.08 -2.35
CA SER A 211 -2.82 -9.81 -2.09
C SER A 211 -1.81 -8.99 -1.29
N GLY A 212 -1.71 -7.69 -1.60
CA GLY A 212 -0.90 -6.73 -0.85
C GLY A 212 -1.36 -6.60 0.60
N ALA A 213 -2.68 -6.51 0.83
CA ALA A 213 -3.24 -6.53 2.18
C ALA A 213 -2.98 -7.86 2.92
N ILE A 214 -3.07 -9.00 2.23
CA ILE A 214 -2.75 -10.31 2.81
C ILE A 214 -1.27 -10.39 3.20
N SER A 215 -0.35 -10.01 2.32
CA SER A 215 1.10 -9.92 2.63
C SER A 215 1.34 -9.05 3.87
N TRP A 216 0.77 -7.83 3.88
CA TRP A 216 0.91 -6.84 4.94
C TRP A 216 0.46 -7.33 6.33
N TYR A 217 -0.66 -8.05 6.41
CA TYR A 217 -1.27 -8.43 7.69
C TYR A 217 -0.86 -9.82 8.18
N ILE A 218 -0.56 -10.76 7.29
CA ILE A 218 -0.25 -12.16 7.64
C ILE A 218 1.25 -12.43 7.65
N PHE A 219 1.91 -12.13 6.54
CA PHE A 219 3.26 -12.64 6.25
C PHE A 219 4.36 -11.67 6.68
N LEU A 220 4.30 -10.43 6.18
CA LEU A 220 5.29 -9.38 6.43
C LEU A 220 5.63 -9.18 7.93
N PRO A 221 4.65 -9.13 8.87
CA PRO A 221 4.95 -8.83 10.27
C PRO A 221 5.85 -9.87 10.96
N VAL A 222 5.81 -11.14 10.54
CA VAL A 222 6.64 -12.20 11.12
C VAL A 222 8.08 -12.08 10.64
N PHE A 223 8.30 -11.93 9.33
CA PHE A 223 9.66 -11.74 8.80
C PHE A 223 10.30 -10.41 9.26
N CYS A 224 9.50 -9.35 9.43
CA CYS A 224 9.95 -8.09 10.04
C CYS A 224 10.35 -8.21 11.53
N ASN A 225 9.86 -9.23 12.26
CA ASN A 225 10.29 -9.52 13.63
C ASN A 225 11.63 -10.26 13.65
N LEU A 226 11.78 -11.26 12.76
CA LEU A 226 12.88 -12.22 12.78
C LEU A 226 14.13 -11.71 12.05
N GLN A 227 13.99 -10.83 11.05
CA GLN A 227 15.08 -10.24 10.26
C GLN A 227 16.14 -11.25 9.76
N LEU A 228 15.67 -12.34 9.15
CA LEU A 228 16.49 -13.46 8.64
C LEU A 228 17.25 -13.07 7.36
N THR A 229 18.35 -13.76 7.05
CA THR A 229 19.09 -13.53 5.80
C THR A 229 18.54 -14.40 4.68
N SER A 230 18.28 -15.68 4.96
CA SER A 230 17.41 -16.56 4.18
C SER A 230 16.04 -16.67 4.85
N THR A 231 14.97 -16.48 4.07
CA THR A 231 13.58 -16.68 4.51
C THR A 231 13.34 -18.13 4.97
N TYR A 232 14.16 -19.08 4.50
CA TYR A 232 14.04 -20.51 4.83
C TYR A 232 14.59 -20.86 6.23
N GLU A 233 15.37 -19.97 6.86
CA GLU A 233 15.72 -20.05 8.30
C GLU A 233 14.46 -20.17 9.19
N TYR A 234 13.34 -19.57 8.77
CA TYR A 234 12.04 -19.67 9.45
C TYR A 234 11.60 -21.12 9.64
N PHE A 235 11.82 -22.00 8.66
CA PHE A 235 11.42 -23.40 8.76
C PHE A 235 12.31 -24.22 9.70
N GLU A 236 13.53 -23.79 10.00
CA GLU A 236 14.36 -24.44 11.03
C GLU A 236 13.86 -24.07 12.44
N MET A 237 13.43 -22.82 12.65
CA MET A 237 12.84 -22.37 13.91
C MET A 237 11.42 -22.91 14.14
N ARG A 238 10.59 -23.00 13.10
CA ARG A 238 9.19 -23.49 13.19
C ARG A 238 9.07 -25.01 13.10
N PHE A 239 10.00 -25.70 12.44
CA PHE A 239 9.92 -27.14 12.17
C PHE A 239 11.24 -27.90 12.44
N ASN A 240 12.21 -27.86 11.52
CA ASN A 240 13.58 -28.40 11.65
C ASN A 240 14.42 -28.09 10.39
N LYS A 241 15.72 -28.41 10.46
CA LYS A 241 16.70 -28.25 9.37
C LYS A 241 16.31 -28.96 8.06
N SER A 242 15.59 -30.09 8.12
CA SER A 242 15.15 -30.83 6.92
C SER A 242 14.08 -30.06 6.13
N VAL A 243 13.14 -29.42 6.83
CA VAL A 243 12.10 -28.58 6.20
C VAL A 243 12.70 -27.28 5.65
N ARG A 244 13.70 -26.70 6.34
CA ARG A 244 14.53 -25.59 5.80
C ARG A 244 15.18 -25.97 4.47
N LEU A 245 15.88 -27.11 4.43
CA LEU A 245 16.60 -27.57 3.24
C LEU A 245 15.66 -27.89 2.06
N LEU A 246 14.47 -28.43 2.32
CA LEU A 246 13.45 -28.62 1.28
C LEU A 246 12.95 -27.28 0.73
N GLY A 247 12.69 -26.29 1.60
CA GLY A 247 12.27 -24.95 1.20
C GLY A 247 13.29 -24.23 0.33
N SER A 248 14.57 -24.25 0.71
CA SER A 248 15.65 -23.65 -0.06
C SER A 248 15.91 -24.37 -1.39
N ALA A 249 15.80 -25.70 -1.42
CA ALA A 249 15.97 -26.51 -2.64
C ALA A 249 14.88 -26.21 -3.67
N LEU A 250 13.61 -26.19 -3.24
CA LEU A 250 12.49 -25.81 -4.08
C LEU A 250 12.69 -24.39 -4.65
N PHE A 251 12.97 -23.39 -3.81
CA PHE A 251 13.25 -22.03 -4.26
C PHE A 251 14.42 -21.95 -5.25
N THR A 252 15.48 -22.71 -5.02
CA THR A 252 16.64 -22.80 -5.92
C THR A 252 16.21 -23.28 -7.30
N CYS A 253 15.49 -24.39 -7.39
CA CYS A 253 14.97 -24.91 -8.66
C CYS A 253 14.07 -23.88 -9.38
N SER A 254 13.16 -23.21 -8.67
CA SER A 254 12.29 -22.19 -9.27
C SER A 254 13.05 -21.01 -9.86
N ASN A 255 14.11 -20.54 -9.21
CA ASN A 255 14.87 -19.39 -9.71
C ASN A 255 15.78 -19.76 -10.88
N LEU A 256 16.36 -20.96 -10.89
CA LEU A 256 17.12 -21.46 -12.02
C LEU A 256 16.28 -21.68 -13.28
N ILE A 257 14.96 -21.89 -13.14
CA ILE A 257 14.02 -21.95 -14.27
C ILE A 257 13.51 -20.56 -14.68
N TRP A 258 13.36 -19.63 -13.73
CA TRP A 258 12.85 -18.27 -14.01
C TRP A 258 13.90 -17.33 -14.60
N LEU A 259 15.14 -17.36 -14.12
CA LEU A 259 16.23 -16.48 -14.60
C LEU A 259 16.47 -16.57 -16.12
N PRO A 260 16.49 -17.75 -16.76
CA PRO A 260 16.63 -17.86 -18.21
C PRO A 260 15.45 -17.24 -18.99
N ILE A 261 14.22 -17.36 -18.48
CA ILE A 261 13.04 -16.74 -19.09
C ILE A 261 13.14 -15.21 -19.03
N VAL A 262 13.65 -14.65 -17.92
CA VAL A 262 13.92 -13.21 -17.77
C VAL A 262 14.97 -12.70 -18.76
N ILE A 263 15.97 -13.52 -19.12
CA ILE A 263 16.97 -13.18 -20.15
C ILE A 263 16.38 -13.29 -21.57
N PHE A 264 15.55 -14.29 -21.83
CA PHE A 264 14.98 -14.55 -23.15
C PHE A 264 14.02 -13.46 -23.64
N VAL A 265 13.22 -12.88 -22.73
CA VAL A 265 12.12 -11.97 -23.11
C VAL A 265 12.58 -10.67 -23.80
N PRO A 266 13.61 -9.94 -23.31
CA PRO A 266 14.15 -8.81 -24.06
C PRO A 266 14.74 -9.21 -25.41
N ALA A 267 15.45 -10.33 -25.48
CA ALA A 267 16.08 -10.81 -26.72
C ALA A 267 15.05 -11.18 -27.80
N LEU A 268 13.87 -11.68 -27.41
CA LEU A 268 12.73 -11.93 -28.31
C LEU A 268 12.06 -10.63 -28.80
N ALA A 269 12.06 -9.59 -27.97
CA ALA A 269 11.48 -8.29 -28.29
C ALA A 269 12.42 -7.39 -29.12
N PHE A 270 13.73 -7.51 -28.92
CA PHE A 270 14.77 -6.65 -29.46
C PHE A 270 16.09 -7.39 -29.60
N ASN A 271 16.66 -7.40 -30.80
CA ASN A 271 18.00 -7.95 -31.03
C ASN A 271 19.10 -6.87 -30.87
N GLN A 272 19.01 -6.05 -29.80
CA GLN A 272 20.06 -5.20 -29.18
C GLN A 272 19.56 -4.44 -27.92
N ASP A 273 20.47 -4.22 -26.94
CA ASP A 273 20.43 -4.09 -25.45
C ASP A 273 19.83 -2.85 -24.65
N VAL A 274 20.47 -2.39 -23.53
CA VAL A 274 19.91 -1.96 -22.20
C VAL A 274 20.09 -0.43 -21.84
N ILE A 275 19.55 0.33 -20.83
CA ILE A 275 18.79 0.33 -19.51
C ILE A 275 17.96 1.69 -19.42
N GLN A 276 17.19 2.22 -18.44
CA GLN A 276 16.83 1.97 -17.02
C GLN A 276 15.29 2.11 -16.74
N THR A 277 14.75 1.52 -15.67
CA THR A 277 13.29 1.38 -15.40
C THR A 277 12.47 2.69 -15.29
N ILE A 278 13.04 3.79 -14.78
CA ILE A 278 12.33 5.08 -14.73
C ILE A 278 12.12 5.63 -16.15
N VAL A 279 13.13 5.49 -17.00
CA VAL A 279 13.10 5.89 -18.41
C VAL A 279 12.01 5.11 -19.16
N MET A 280 11.90 3.80 -18.91
CA MET A 280 10.84 2.94 -19.44
C MET A 280 9.43 3.45 -19.09
N VAL A 281 9.17 3.81 -17.83
CA VAL A 281 7.85 4.31 -17.40
C VAL A 281 7.53 5.66 -18.07
N PHE A 282 8.50 6.58 -18.16
CA PHE A 282 8.31 7.83 -18.91
C PHE A 282 8.08 7.59 -20.41
N ALA A 283 8.80 6.65 -21.03
CA ALA A 283 8.61 6.28 -22.42
C ALA A 283 7.20 5.72 -22.67
N ILE A 284 6.70 4.81 -21.81
CA ILE A 284 5.32 4.30 -21.92
C ILE A 284 4.29 5.41 -21.75
N PHE A 285 4.47 6.34 -20.79
CA PHE A 285 3.59 7.50 -20.68
C PHE A 285 3.61 8.38 -21.94
N PHE A 286 4.77 8.52 -22.60
CA PHE A 286 4.88 9.29 -23.84
C PHE A 286 4.22 8.57 -25.03
N VAL A 287 4.39 7.25 -25.16
CA VAL A 287 3.64 6.40 -26.12
C VAL A 287 2.13 6.54 -25.88
N ILE A 288 1.69 6.46 -24.62
CA ILE A 288 0.28 6.58 -24.24
C ILE A 288 -0.29 7.94 -24.64
N ILE A 289 0.39 9.05 -24.30
CA ILE A 289 -0.08 10.40 -24.63
C ILE A 289 -0.11 10.59 -26.15
N LYS A 290 1.01 10.32 -26.83
CA LYS A 290 1.16 10.57 -28.27
C LYS A 290 0.25 9.66 -29.10
N GLY A 291 0.23 8.35 -28.84
CA GLY A 291 -0.65 7.41 -29.53
C GLY A 291 -2.14 7.68 -29.28
N THR A 292 -2.52 8.12 -28.07
CA THR A 292 -3.91 8.56 -27.82
C THR A 292 -4.26 9.79 -28.65
N MET A 293 -3.32 10.70 -28.92
CA MET A 293 -3.54 11.82 -29.84
C MET A 293 -3.62 11.36 -31.30
N ASP A 294 -2.74 10.46 -31.75
CA ASP A 294 -2.75 9.89 -33.12
C ASP A 294 -4.10 9.25 -33.47
N VAL A 295 -4.70 8.51 -32.52
CA VAL A 295 -5.99 7.82 -32.68
C VAL A 295 -7.20 8.77 -32.63
N GLY A 296 -7.01 10.07 -32.41
CA GLY A 296 -8.09 11.07 -32.33
C GLY A 296 -8.64 11.29 -30.92
N GLY A 297 -7.93 10.87 -29.88
CA GLY A 297 -8.23 11.13 -28.48
C GLY A 297 -8.84 9.95 -27.72
N LEU A 298 -8.90 10.09 -26.39
CA LEU A 298 -9.38 9.06 -25.45
C LEU A 298 -10.79 8.54 -25.80
N GLY A 299 -11.66 9.41 -26.32
CA GLY A 299 -13.01 9.02 -26.76
C GLY A 299 -12.98 7.94 -27.85
N VAL A 300 -12.12 8.09 -28.86
CA VAL A 300 -11.98 7.13 -29.97
C VAL A 300 -11.36 5.82 -29.48
N VAL A 301 -10.39 5.89 -28.56
CA VAL A 301 -9.79 4.69 -27.93
C VAL A 301 -10.84 3.87 -27.18
N ILE A 302 -11.73 4.52 -26.41
CA ILE A 302 -12.82 3.86 -25.70
C ILE A 302 -13.87 3.32 -26.69
N GLN A 303 -14.29 4.12 -27.67
CA GLN A 303 -15.27 3.76 -28.70
C GLN A 303 -14.85 2.48 -29.45
N ARG A 304 -13.64 2.46 -30.02
CA ARG A 304 -13.09 1.30 -30.75
C ARG A 304 -13.02 0.01 -29.91
N ASN A 305 -12.73 0.13 -28.60
CA ASN A 305 -12.70 -1.02 -27.67
C ASN A 305 -14.08 -1.43 -27.14
N PHE A 306 -15.09 -0.55 -27.22
CA PHE A 306 -16.48 -0.85 -26.89
C PHE A 306 -17.16 -1.60 -28.05
N ASP A 307 -17.07 -1.03 -29.26
CA ASP A 307 -17.73 -1.56 -30.47
C ASP A 307 -17.21 -2.95 -30.89
N SER A 308 -15.97 -3.28 -30.50
CA SER A 308 -15.33 -4.59 -30.70
C SER A 308 -15.56 -5.60 -29.58
N GLY A 309 -16.32 -5.26 -28.52
CA GLY A 309 -16.58 -6.16 -27.39
C GLY A 309 -15.32 -6.54 -26.62
N ARG A 310 -14.41 -5.57 -26.40
CA ARG A 310 -13.15 -5.77 -25.67
C ARG A 310 -13.18 -5.20 -24.24
N LEU A 311 -14.06 -4.25 -23.98
CA LEU A 311 -14.39 -3.72 -22.64
C LEU A 311 -15.34 -4.67 -21.88
N GLU A 312 -14.81 -5.82 -21.46
CA GLU A 312 -15.52 -6.87 -20.71
C GLU A 312 -14.90 -7.11 -19.33
N TRP A 313 -15.76 -7.47 -18.36
CA TRP A 313 -15.36 -7.97 -17.04
C TRP A 313 -15.32 -9.51 -17.04
N PRO A 314 -14.47 -10.14 -16.19
CA PRO A 314 -14.47 -11.60 -16.01
C PRO A 314 -15.83 -12.17 -15.59
N GLU A 315 -16.22 -13.28 -16.19
CA GLU A 315 -17.48 -13.95 -15.84
C GLU A 315 -17.48 -14.47 -14.40
N MET A 316 -18.62 -14.33 -13.72
CA MET A 316 -18.83 -14.81 -12.35
C MET A 316 -19.25 -16.29 -12.31
N THR A 317 -18.45 -17.16 -12.93
CA THR A 317 -18.67 -18.61 -12.94
C THR A 317 -17.83 -19.33 -11.88
N PHE A 318 -18.38 -20.44 -11.37
CA PHE A 318 -17.67 -21.39 -10.50
C PHE A 318 -16.96 -22.51 -11.27
N ASP A 319 -17.10 -22.57 -12.61
CA ASP A 319 -16.36 -23.53 -13.43
C ASP A 319 -14.84 -23.25 -13.36
N PRO A 320 -14.02 -24.20 -12.86
CA PRO A 320 -12.58 -24.03 -12.77
C PRO A 320 -11.85 -24.11 -14.11
N LYS A 321 -12.50 -24.57 -15.19
CA LYS A 321 -11.91 -24.72 -16.54
C LYS A 321 -11.88 -23.39 -17.32
N VAL A 322 -12.70 -22.41 -16.93
CA VAL A 322 -12.75 -21.11 -17.60
C VAL A 322 -11.47 -20.31 -17.35
N ARG A 323 -10.74 -20.00 -18.43
CA ARG A 323 -9.37 -19.44 -18.44
C ARG A 323 -9.16 -18.29 -17.46
N MET A 324 -10.07 -17.32 -17.41
CA MET A 324 -10.04 -16.18 -16.47
C MET A 324 -11.43 -15.86 -15.90
N SER A 325 -12.04 -16.78 -15.13
CA SER A 325 -13.25 -16.43 -14.36
C SER A 325 -12.91 -15.50 -13.19
N MET A 326 -13.89 -14.70 -12.74
CA MET A 326 -13.69 -13.80 -11.59
C MET A 326 -13.32 -14.57 -10.32
N ILE A 327 -13.82 -15.81 -10.17
CA ILE A 327 -13.48 -16.69 -9.04
C ILE A 327 -12.04 -17.23 -9.17
N ALA A 328 -11.59 -17.62 -10.38
CA ALA A 328 -10.22 -18.04 -10.62
C ALA A 328 -9.21 -16.94 -10.30
N MET A 329 -9.51 -15.70 -10.67
CA MET A 329 -8.68 -14.54 -10.33
C MET A 329 -8.76 -14.20 -8.83
N MET A 330 -9.96 -14.15 -8.24
CA MET A 330 -10.14 -13.74 -6.83
C MET A 330 -9.63 -14.77 -5.80
N LEU A 331 -9.49 -16.04 -6.16
CA LEU A 331 -8.91 -17.07 -5.30
C LEU A 331 -7.48 -17.45 -5.71
N GLY A 332 -7.30 -17.88 -6.96
CA GLY A 332 -6.04 -18.42 -7.47
C GLY A 332 -4.95 -17.37 -7.58
N ASN A 333 -5.23 -16.28 -8.33
CA ASN A 333 -4.28 -15.19 -8.51
C ASN A 333 -3.97 -14.47 -7.19
N VAL A 334 -4.96 -14.32 -6.29
CA VAL A 334 -4.75 -13.77 -4.95
C VAL A 334 -3.78 -14.62 -4.11
N GLY A 335 -3.88 -15.96 -4.19
CA GLY A 335 -2.91 -16.85 -3.55
C GLY A 335 -1.50 -16.65 -4.12
N GLN A 336 -1.35 -16.73 -5.45
CA GLN A 336 -0.07 -16.55 -6.15
C GLN A 336 0.60 -15.22 -5.77
N PHE A 337 -0.12 -14.10 -5.84
CA PHE A 337 0.42 -12.80 -5.47
C PHE A 337 0.66 -12.65 -3.96
N ALA A 338 -0.12 -13.28 -3.07
CA ALA A 338 0.16 -13.27 -1.63
C ALA A 338 1.47 -13.98 -1.28
N TYR A 339 1.76 -15.14 -1.89
CA TYR A 339 3.05 -15.81 -1.75
C TYR A 339 4.19 -14.95 -2.32
N GLN A 340 4.04 -14.44 -3.54
CA GLN A 340 5.05 -13.60 -4.18
C GLN A 340 5.36 -12.36 -3.34
N LEU A 341 4.34 -11.60 -2.93
CA LEU A 341 4.49 -10.35 -2.17
C LEU A 341 4.89 -10.54 -0.69
N GLY A 342 4.75 -11.75 -0.12
CA GLY A 342 4.85 -11.99 1.32
C GLY A 342 5.83 -13.08 1.78
N CYS A 343 6.25 -14.00 0.89
CA CYS A 343 7.11 -15.14 1.24
C CYS A 343 8.34 -15.29 0.32
N ASN A 344 8.37 -14.62 -0.84
CA ASN A 344 9.50 -14.75 -1.76
C ASN A 344 10.75 -14.05 -1.19
N GLN A 345 11.86 -14.80 -1.10
CA GLN A 345 13.18 -14.31 -0.69
C GLN A 345 13.60 -13.02 -1.41
N ILE A 346 13.30 -12.89 -2.71
CA ILE A 346 13.55 -11.70 -3.56
C ILE A 346 13.01 -10.42 -2.92
N ILE A 347 11.86 -10.51 -2.24
CA ILE A 347 11.19 -9.39 -1.60
C ILE A 347 11.56 -9.29 -0.11
N ILE A 348 11.59 -10.41 0.62
CA ILE A 348 11.93 -10.41 2.05
C ILE A 348 13.36 -9.89 2.31
N GLN A 349 14.32 -10.26 1.48
CA GLN A 349 15.70 -9.74 1.56
C GLN A 349 15.75 -8.22 1.35
N ARG A 350 14.92 -7.68 0.44
CA ARG A 350 14.79 -6.24 0.21
C ARG A 350 14.15 -5.52 1.40
N TYR A 351 13.08 -6.05 1.99
CA TYR A 351 12.53 -5.50 3.23
C TYR A 351 13.55 -5.53 4.37
N ASN A 352 14.29 -6.63 4.54
CA ASN A 352 15.32 -6.78 5.59
C ASN A 352 16.56 -5.88 5.40
N SER A 353 16.65 -5.10 4.31
CA SER A 353 17.64 -4.01 4.16
C SER A 353 17.26 -2.70 4.87
N LEU A 354 16.05 -2.62 5.41
CA LEU A 354 15.51 -1.45 6.12
C LEU A 354 15.71 -1.59 7.64
N PRO A 355 15.88 -0.48 8.38
CA PRO A 355 16.21 -0.54 9.81
C PRO A 355 15.05 -0.93 10.72
N GLY A 356 13.80 -0.86 10.27
CA GLY A 356 12.63 -1.01 11.13
C GLY A 356 11.33 -1.40 10.44
N LYS A 357 10.38 -1.86 11.26
CA LYS A 357 9.10 -2.47 10.81
C LYS A 357 8.16 -1.44 10.17
N LYS A 358 8.24 -0.17 10.58
CA LYS A 358 7.45 0.94 10.01
C LYS A 358 7.95 1.27 8.61
N GLU A 359 9.26 1.25 8.42
CA GLU A 359 9.96 1.53 7.17
C GLU A 359 9.68 0.40 6.16
N MET A 360 9.72 -0.87 6.60
CA MET A 360 9.31 -2.04 5.80
C MET A 360 7.84 -1.94 5.38
N ALA A 361 6.93 -1.57 6.29
CA ALA A 361 5.53 -1.29 5.95
C ALA A 361 5.38 -0.15 4.94
N GLN A 362 5.96 1.03 5.17
CA GLN A 362 5.87 2.16 4.22
C GLN A 362 6.41 1.77 2.84
N THR A 363 7.50 0.99 2.79
CA THR A 363 8.07 0.44 1.57
C THR A 363 7.09 -0.49 0.85
N SER A 364 6.44 -1.40 1.59
CA SER A 364 5.44 -2.32 1.06
C SER A 364 4.23 -1.58 0.45
N PHE A 365 3.75 -0.51 1.09
CA PHE A 365 2.65 0.31 0.57
C PHE A 365 3.03 1.00 -0.75
N ILE A 366 4.19 1.65 -0.79
CA ILE A 366 4.68 2.33 -2.01
C ILE A 366 4.90 1.31 -3.14
N PHE A 367 5.40 0.12 -2.83
CA PHE A 367 5.57 -0.98 -3.78
C PHE A 367 4.23 -1.46 -4.37
N ILE A 368 3.22 -1.73 -3.52
CA ILE A 368 1.88 -2.15 -3.97
C ILE A 368 1.25 -1.05 -4.84
N VAL A 369 1.29 0.21 -4.42
CA VAL A 369 0.75 1.35 -5.20
C VAL A 369 1.48 1.50 -6.54
N GLY A 370 2.81 1.45 -6.55
CA GLY A 370 3.61 1.54 -7.78
C GLY A 370 3.32 0.40 -8.76
N LEU A 371 3.15 -0.82 -8.25
CA LEU A 371 2.80 -1.99 -9.07
C LEU A 371 1.36 -1.91 -9.59
N THR A 372 0.41 -1.36 -8.82
CA THR A 372 -0.97 -1.09 -9.29
C THR A 372 -1.00 -0.03 -10.39
N VAL A 373 -0.29 1.09 -10.21
CA VAL A 373 -0.19 2.17 -11.22
C VAL A 373 0.44 1.64 -12.51
N LEU A 374 1.52 0.88 -12.41
CA LEU A 374 2.18 0.25 -13.55
C LEU A 374 1.24 -0.69 -14.31
N ASN A 375 0.52 -1.58 -13.62
CA ASN A 375 -0.43 -2.48 -14.29
C ASN A 375 -1.55 -1.68 -14.97
N ALA A 376 -2.09 -0.63 -14.34
CA ALA A 376 -3.09 0.25 -14.97
C ALA A 376 -2.56 0.93 -16.25
N VAL A 377 -1.29 1.34 -16.25
CA VAL A 377 -0.58 1.89 -17.43
C VAL A 377 -0.45 0.82 -18.54
N CYS A 378 -0.03 -0.41 -18.22
CA CYS A 378 0.03 -1.50 -19.21
C CYS A 378 -1.35 -1.89 -19.77
N LEU A 379 -2.38 -1.88 -18.93
CA LEU A 379 -3.77 -2.18 -19.35
C LEU A 379 -4.29 -1.13 -20.32
N TYR A 380 -4.05 0.16 -20.06
CA TYR A 380 -4.38 1.23 -21.01
C TYR A 380 -3.55 1.11 -22.30
N ASN A 381 -2.26 0.79 -22.21
CA ASN A 381 -1.40 0.57 -23.37
C ASN A 381 -1.94 -0.55 -24.28
N GLY A 382 -2.50 -1.63 -23.73
CA GLY A 382 -3.17 -2.68 -24.50
C GLY A 382 -4.48 -2.24 -25.18
N LEU A 383 -5.27 -1.38 -24.54
CA LEU A 383 -6.46 -0.77 -25.16
C LEU A 383 -6.08 0.17 -26.31
N LEU A 384 -5.05 1.00 -26.11
CA LEU A 384 -4.50 1.89 -27.12
C LEU A 384 -3.93 1.10 -28.31
N LEU A 385 -3.18 0.05 -28.04
CA LEU A 385 -2.61 -0.86 -29.05
C LEU A 385 -3.70 -1.41 -29.99
N TYR A 386 -4.84 -1.84 -29.46
CA TYR A 386 -5.98 -2.25 -30.29
C TYR A 386 -6.67 -1.09 -30.99
N ALA A 387 -6.81 0.07 -30.34
CA ALA A 387 -7.42 1.23 -30.98
C ALA A 387 -6.59 1.81 -32.14
N THR A 388 -5.26 1.67 -32.11
CA THR A 388 -4.36 2.01 -33.23
C THR A 388 -4.49 1.01 -34.38
N TYR A 389 -4.46 -0.30 -34.11
CA TYR A 389 -4.51 -1.35 -35.13
C TYR A 389 -5.93 -1.86 -35.45
N TYR A 390 -6.96 -1.08 -35.12
CA TYR A 390 -8.37 -1.44 -35.25
C TYR A 390 -8.75 -1.88 -36.68
N ASP A 391 -8.31 -1.12 -37.68
CA ASP A 391 -8.62 -1.32 -39.09
C ASP A 391 -7.63 -2.27 -39.82
N CYS A 392 -6.48 -2.58 -39.20
CA CYS A 392 -5.43 -3.41 -39.80
C CYS A 392 -4.54 -4.05 -38.71
N ASP A 393 -4.79 -5.32 -38.40
CA ASP A 393 -4.01 -6.08 -37.40
C ASP A 393 -2.63 -6.54 -37.94
N PRO A 394 -1.51 -6.05 -37.38
CA PRO A 394 -0.17 -6.43 -37.82
C PRO A 394 0.22 -7.88 -37.46
N LEU A 395 -0.53 -8.58 -36.59
CA LEU A 395 -0.27 -9.98 -36.28
C LEU A 395 -0.76 -10.90 -37.42
N THR A 396 -2.00 -10.68 -37.90
CA THR A 396 -2.60 -11.45 -39.01
C THR A 396 -1.88 -11.21 -40.33
N THR A 397 -1.37 -10.00 -40.58
CA THR A 397 -0.56 -9.69 -41.78
C THR A 397 0.90 -10.17 -41.70
N LYS A 398 1.31 -10.78 -40.58
CA LYS A 398 2.70 -11.19 -40.27
C LYS A 398 3.72 -10.05 -40.18
N LEU A 399 3.28 -8.79 -40.04
CA LEU A 399 4.17 -7.66 -39.77
C LEU A 399 4.81 -7.76 -38.36
N ALA A 400 4.08 -8.31 -37.40
CA ALA A 400 4.62 -8.84 -36.14
C ALA A 400 4.62 -10.37 -36.18
N VAL A 401 5.76 -11.00 -35.90
CA VAL A 401 5.93 -12.48 -35.94
C VAL A 401 5.48 -13.13 -34.64
N ALA A 402 5.69 -12.45 -33.51
CA ALA A 402 5.27 -12.89 -32.19
C ALA A 402 4.37 -11.86 -31.50
N LYS A 403 3.41 -12.34 -30.69
CA LYS A 403 2.42 -11.49 -30.01
C LYS A 403 3.05 -10.42 -29.10
N ASP A 404 4.19 -10.70 -28.49
CA ASP A 404 4.92 -9.77 -27.62
C ASP A 404 5.64 -8.63 -28.38
N GLN A 405 5.74 -8.70 -29.71
CA GLN A 405 6.39 -7.66 -30.56
C GLN A 405 5.46 -6.48 -30.88
N LEU A 406 4.16 -6.58 -30.58
CA LEU A 406 3.17 -5.55 -30.89
C LEU A 406 3.43 -4.21 -30.17
N VAL A 407 3.89 -4.24 -28.91
CA VAL A 407 4.22 -3.01 -28.17
C VAL A 407 5.47 -2.33 -28.75
N PRO A 408 6.61 -3.01 -28.99
CA PRO A 408 7.74 -2.47 -29.74
C PRO A 408 7.32 -1.81 -31.07
N LEU A 409 6.47 -2.46 -31.87
CA LEU A 409 5.98 -1.93 -33.14
C LEU A 409 5.22 -0.61 -32.96
N LEU A 410 4.30 -0.55 -31.99
CA LEU A 410 3.58 0.68 -31.64
C LEU A 410 4.53 1.80 -31.21
N VAL A 411 5.53 1.50 -30.37
CA VAL A 411 6.49 2.53 -29.92
C VAL A 411 7.26 3.11 -31.09
N VAL A 412 7.81 2.27 -31.97
CA VAL A 412 8.63 2.75 -33.09
C VAL A 412 7.79 3.51 -34.11
N GLN A 413 6.59 3.03 -34.44
CA GLN A 413 5.67 3.75 -35.33
C GLN A 413 5.25 5.10 -34.73
N SER A 414 4.74 5.11 -33.49
CA SER A 414 4.28 6.34 -32.84
C SER A 414 5.39 7.36 -32.59
N LEU A 415 6.59 6.92 -32.19
CA LEU A 415 7.66 7.81 -31.73
C LEU A 415 8.81 8.02 -32.73
N SER A 416 8.68 7.49 -33.95
CA SER A 416 9.55 7.77 -35.11
C SER A 416 9.90 9.25 -35.31
N SER A 417 8.96 10.16 -35.01
CA SER A 417 9.14 11.61 -35.11
C SER A 417 10.04 12.24 -34.02
N PHE A 418 10.43 11.48 -32.99
CA PHE A 418 11.18 11.98 -31.82
C PHE A 418 12.48 11.18 -31.62
N PRO A 419 13.61 11.59 -32.24
CA PRO A 419 14.87 10.84 -32.18
C PRO A 419 15.39 10.68 -30.74
N GLY A 420 15.85 9.49 -30.39
CA GLY A 420 16.30 9.13 -29.04
C GLY A 420 15.20 8.60 -28.11
N VAL A 421 13.92 8.82 -28.41
CA VAL A 421 12.81 8.31 -27.57
C VAL A 421 12.56 6.80 -27.77
N PRO A 422 12.60 6.25 -29.01
CA PRO A 422 12.69 4.80 -29.21
C PRO A 422 13.89 4.18 -28.47
N GLY A 423 15.07 4.81 -28.53
CA GLY A 423 16.25 4.45 -27.75
C GLY A 423 15.98 4.36 -26.25
N MET A 424 15.34 5.38 -25.68
CA MET A 424 14.91 5.39 -24.28
C MET A 424 13.93 4.26 -23.93
N PHE A 425 13.04 3.85 -24.84
CA PHE A 425 12.12 2.73 -24.61
C PHE A 425 12.82 1.37 -24.62
N VAL A 426 13.61 1.06 -25.65
CA VAL A 426 14.30 -0.24 -25.79
C VAL A 426 15.21 -0.48 -24.60
N ALA A 427 16.07 0.51 -24.33
CA ALA A 427 16.96 0.53 -23.18
C ALA A 427 16.13 0.35 -21.89
N GLY A 428 15.01 1.09 -21.77
CA GLY A 428 13.99 0.91 -20.75
C GLY A 428 13.51 -0.54 -20.53
N VAL A 429 13.12 -1.28 -21.56
CA VAL A 429 12.60 -2.67 -21.45
C VAL A 429 13.66 -3.63 -20.91
N PHE A 430 14.88 -3.58 -21.45
CA PHE A 430 15.98 -4.43 -20.99
C PHE A 430 16.37 -4.18 -19.51
N SER A 431 16.09 -2.99 -18.98
CA SER A 431 16.20 -2.67 -17.55
C SER A 431 15.38 -3.55 -16.64
N ALA A 432 14.16 -3.86 -17.09
CA ALA A 432 13.21 -4.69 -16.38
C ALA A 432 13.88 -6.06 -16.14
N ALA A 433 14.49 -6.62 -17.19
CA ALA A 433 15.27 -7.84 -17.10
C ALA A 433 16.54 -7.71 -16.24
N LEU A 434 17.41 -6.70 -16.43
CA LEU A 434 18.61 -6.57 -15.58
C LEU A 434 18.28 -6.36 -14.09
N SER A 435 17.18 -5.66 -13.76
CA SER A 435 16.74 -5.49 -12.38
C SER A 435 16.23 -6.81 -11.79
N SER A 436 15.35 -7.52 -12.52
CA SER A 436 14.88 -8.86 -12.16
C SER A 436 16.04 -9.85 -11.98
N LEU A 437 16.96 -9.92 -12.95
CA LEU A 437 18.14 -10.78 -12.96
C LEU A 437 19.10 -10.48 -11.81
N SER A 438 19.48 -9.21 -11.62
CA SER A 438 20.36 -8.79 -10.52
C SER A 438 19.76 -9.18 -9.15
N THR A 439 18.44 -9.06 -8.99
CA THR A 439 17.77 -9.42 -7.75
C THR A 439 17.74 -10.94 -7.54
N GLY A 440 17.34 -11.72 -8.56
CA GLY A 440 17.30 -13.17 -8.49
C GLY A 440 18.69 -13.79 -8.22
N LEU A 441 19.74 -13.29 -8.88
CA LEU A 441 21.12 -13.70 -8.61
C LEU A 441 21.56 -13.42 -7.18
N ASN A 442 21.31 -12.22 -6.66
CA ASN A 442 21.67 -11.85 -5.28
C ASN A 442 20.91 -12.68 -4.24
N SER A 443 19.62 -12.92 -4.48
CA SER A 443 18.79 -13.74 -3.59
C SER A 443 19.15 -15.22 -3.63
N LEU A 444 19.54 -15.74 -4.78
CA LEU A 444 20.00 -17.13 -4.86
C LEU A 444 21.40 -17.28 -4.24
N ALA A 445 22.31 -16.31 -4.41
CA ALA A 445 23.59 -16.31 -3.72
C ALA A 445 23.46 -16.21 -2.19
N ALA A 446 22.46 -15.47 -1.69
CA ALA A 446 22.12 -15.43 -0.26
C ALA A 446 21.69 -16.81 0.27
N VAL A 447 20.77 -17.47 -0.44
CA VAL A 447 20.27 -18.82 -0.10
C VAL A 447 21.40 -19.86 -0.17
N PHE A 448 22.25 -19.82 -1.20
CA PHE A 448 23.39 -20.73 -1.30
C PHE A 448 24.37 -20.59 -0.13
N LEU A 449 24.66 -19.36 0.31
CA LEU A 449 25.49 -19.13 1.49
C LEU A 449 24.84 -19.68 2.77
N GLU A 450 23.63 -19.24 3.08
CA GLU A 450 22.99 -19.48 4.38
C GLU A 450 22.46 -20.91 4.53
N ASP A 451 21.92 -21.51 3.47
CA ASP A 451 21.18 -22.79 3.54
C ASP A 451 22.01 -24.01 3.09
N TYR A 452 23.01 -23.84 2.22
CA TYR A 452 23.90 -24.93 1.79
C TYR A 452 25.32 -24.82 2.38
N ILE A 453 25.99 -23.68 2.22
CA ILE A 453 27.44 -23.59 2.50
C ILE A 453 27.73 -23.49 4.00
N LYS A 454 27.12 -22.54 4.72
CA LYS A 454 27.29 -22.44 6.17
C LYS A 454 26.84 -23.72 6.92
N PRO A 455 25.71 -24.37 6.59
CA PRO A 455 25.24 -25.53 7.35
C PRO A 455 26.02 -26.84 7.11
N LEU A 456 26.98 -26.84 6.15
CA LEU A 456 27.97 -27.90 5.92
C LEU A 456 29.36 -27.58 6.53
N ARG A 457 29.66 -26.30 6.78
CA ARG A 457 30.94 -25.85 7.39
C ARG A 457 30.96 -26.14 8.90
N LYS A 458 31.79 -27.10 9.34
CA LYS A 458 32.05 -27.38 10.77
C LYS A 458 32.76 -26.25 11.55
N LYS A 459 33.35 -25.27 10.84
CA LYS A 459 33.97 -24.06 11.42
C LYS A 459 33.33 -22.82 10.78
N PRO A 460 33.03 -21.75 11.53
CA PRO A 460 32.51 -20.51 10.97
C PRO A 460 33.42 -19.98 9.84
N MET A 461 32.84 -19.23 8.92
CA MET A 461 33.58 -18.60 7.82
C MET A 461 34.05 -17.21 8.26
N THR A 462 35.28 -16.88 7.90
CA THR A 462 35.79 -15.50 7.99
C THR A 462 35.06 -14.61 6.98
N GLU A 463 34.97 -13.30 7.26
CA GLU A 463 34.23 -12.38 6.40
C GLU A 463 34.73 -12.37 4.95
N HIS A 464 36.04 -12.54 4.77
CA HIS A 464 36.69 -12.60 3.48
C HIS A 464 36.36 -13.89 2.70
N GLU A 465 36.31 -15.05 3.37
CA GLU A 465 35.80 -16.29 2.76
C GLU A 465 34.35 -16.09 2.30
N VAL A 466 33.48 -15.55 3.16
CA VAL A 466 32.07 -15.32 2.82
C VAL A 466 31.92 -14.39 1.61
N ALA A 467 32.63 -13.25 1.61
CA ALA A 467 32.56 -12.26 0.53
C ALA A 467 33.04 -12.83 -0.82
N ILE A 468 34.04 -13.71 -0.83
CA ILE A 468 34.47 -14.43 -2.04
C ILE A 468 33.42 -15.46 -2.46
N THR A 469 32.95 -16.30 -1.52
CA THR A 469 31.97 -17.35 -1.79
C THR A 469 30.69 -16.81 -2.43
N VAL A 470 30.10 -15.75 -1.87
CA VAL A 470 28.86 -15.15 -2.41
C VAL A 470 29.05 -14.68 -3.86
N ARG A 471 30.17 -13.99 -4.16
CA ARG A 471 30.48 -13.51 -5.52
C ARG A 471 30.71 -14.66 -6.50
N LEU A 472 31.36 -15.73 -6.07
CA LEU A 472 31.62 -16.93 -6.88
C LEU A 472 30.33 -17.72 -7.15
N CYS A 473 29.39 -17.76 -6.20
CA CYS A 473 28.04 -18.27 -6.45
C CYS A 473 27.29 -17.42 -7.49
N THR A 474 27.25 -16.08 -7.34
CA THR A 474 26.66 -15.15 -8.33
C THR A 474 27.24 -15.38 -9.73
N VAL A 475 28.57 -15.48 -9.80
CA VAL A 475 29.41 -16.16 -10.81
C VAL A 475 28.71 -17.24 -11.64
N ILE A 476 28.71 -18.42 -11.01
CA ILE A 476 28.30 -19.71 -11.54
C ILE A 476 26.81 -19.73 -11.90
N ILE A 477 25.97 -19.13 -11.05
CA ILE A 477 24.52 -19.04 -11.30
C ILE A 477 24.24 -18.22 -12.56
N GLY A 478 24.96 -17.11 -12.79
CA GLY A 478 24.81 -16.29 -13.99
C GLY A 478 25.15 -17.07 -15.26
N VAL A 479 26.31 -17.74 -15.30
CA VAL A 479 26.75 -18.56 -16.44
C VAL A 479 25.77 -19.70 -16.73
N LEU A 480 25.31 -20.40 -15.69
CA LEU A 480 24.32 -21.48 -15.83
C LEU A 480 22.95 -20.97 -16.32
N SER A 481 22.54 -19.77 -15.88
CA SER A 481 21.29 -19.14 -16.34
C SER A 481 21.34 -18.79 -17.82
N VAL A 482 22.48 -18.30 -18.33
CA VAL A 482 22.69 -18.04 -19.77
C VAL A 482 22.63 -19.33 -20.58
N GLY A 483 23.28 -20.40 -20.12
CA GLY A 483 23.25 -21.71 -20.81
C GLY A 483 21.85 -22.31 -20.95
N LEU A 484 20.94 -22.00 -20.03
CA LEU A 484 19.54 -22.46 -20.07
C LEU A 484 18.64 -21.62 -21.00
N VAL A 485 19.08 -20.46 -21.52
CA VAL A 485 18.27 -19.64 -22.44
C VAL A 485 17.99 -20.39 -23.74
N PHE A 486 18.97 -21.13 -24.27
CA PHE A 486 18.81 -21.99 -25.45
C PHE A 486 17.80 -23.13 -25.26
N VAL A 487 17.45 -23.47 -24.02
CA VAL A 487 16.36 -24.42 -23.71
C VAL A 487 15.01 -23.70 -23.78
N VAL A 488 14.90 -22.51 -23.17
CA VAL A 488 13.68 -21.68 -23.20
C VAL A 488 13.27 -21.31 -24.63
N GLU A 489 14.25 -20.99 -25.49
CA GLU A 489 14.05 -20.72 -26.93
C GLU A 489 13.26 -21.84 -27.63
N ARG A 490 13.46 -23.10 -27.21
CA ARG A 490 12.80 -24.29 -27.78
C ARG A 490 11.42 -24.59 -27.17
N MET A 491 10.96 -23.81 -26.18
CA MET A 491 9.70 -24.05 -25.45
C MET A 491 8.52 -23.19 -25.92
N GLY A 492 8.67 -22.42 -27.01
CA GLY A 492 7.54 -21.84 -27.75
C GLY A 492 7.13 -20.40 -27.38
N THR A 493 6.05 -19.93 -28.01
CA THR A 493 5.71 -18.50 -28.17
C THR A 493 4.75 -17.93 -27.12
N HIS A 494 4.56 -18.58 -25.97
CA HIS A 494 3.58 -18.19 -24.94
C HIS A 494 4.25 -17.87 -23.59
N VAL A 495 5.24 -16.98 -23.64
CA VAL A 495 6.23 -16.78 -22.56
C VAL A 495 5.61 -16.37 -21.21
N MET A 496 4.59 -15.51 -21.21
CA MET A 496 3.89 -15.14 -19.97
C MET A 496 3.17 -16.34 -19.32
N GLN A 497 2.47 -17.15 -20.12
CA GLN A 497 1.72 -18.30 -19.61
C GLN A 497 2.67 -19.43 -19.16
N LEU A 498 3.72 -19.70 -19.94
CA LEU A 498 4.80 -20.64 -19.60
C LEU A 498 5.45 -20.29 -18.25
N SER A 499 5.76 -19.01 -18.03
CA SER A 499 6.32 -18.52 -16.76
C SER A 499 5.37 -18.73 -15.56
N MET A 500 4.05 -18.58 -15.76
CA MET A 500 3.06 -18.80 -14.71
C MET A 500 2.84 -20.30 -14.40
N THR A 501 2.68 -21.15 -15.42
CA THR A 501 2.41 -22.59 -15.24
C THR A 501 3.61 -23.33 -14.67
N VAL A 502 4.81 -23.10 -15.21
CA VAL A 502 6.04 -23.76 -14.74
C VAL A 502 6.43 -23.21 -13.35
N GLY A 503 6.25 -21.91 -13.09
CA GLY A 503 6.45 -21.34 -11.76
C GLY A 503 5.52 -21.91 -10.68
N ALA A 504 4.28 -22.28 -11.04
CA ALA A 504 3.31 -22.86 -10.10
C ALA A 504 3.74 -24.23 -9.54
N ILE A 505 4.58 -24.99 -10.26
CA ILE A 505 5.14 -26.29 -9.83
C ILE A 505 5.82 -26.18 -8.46
N VAL A 506 6.52 -25.07 -8.22
CA VAL A 506 7.26 -24.82 -6.98
C VAL A 506 6.53 -23.86 -6.05
N ASN A 507 5.93 -22.80 -6.60
CA ASN A 507 5.26 -21.76 -5.81
C ASN A 507 4.05 -22.30 -5.04
N GLY A 508 3.31 -23.26 -5.58
CA GLY A 508 2.19 -23.91 -4.88
C GLY A 508 2.64 -24.66 -3.61
N PRO A 509 3.56 -25.65 -3.71
CA PRO A 509 4.12 -26.35 -2.55
C PRO A 509 4.78 -25.42 -1.52
N LEU A 510 5.54 -24.40 -1.96
CA LEU A 510 6.17 -23.42 -1.07
C LEU A 510 5.15 -22.53 -0.35
N MET A 511 4.12 -22.04 -1.05
CA MET A 511 3.00 -21.32 -0.43
C MET A 511 2.32 -22.19 0.62
N GLY A 512 2.06 -23.47 0.31
CA GLY A 512 1.54 -24.44 1.26
C GLY A 512 2.40 -24.56 2.51
N LEU A 513 3.73 -24.65 2.36
CA LEU A 513 4.65 -24.78 3.48
C LEU A 513 4.68 -23.53 4.39
N PHE A 514 4.65 -22.32 3.81
CA PHE A 514 4.52 -21.09 4.60
C PHE A 514 3.15 -20.96 5.27
N VAL A 515 2.06 -21.34 4.60
CA VAL A 515 0.71 -21.41 5.19
C VAL A 515 0.67 -22.37 6.38
N MET A 516 1.25 -23.56 6.25
CA MET A 516 1.34 -24.54 7.35
C MET A 516 2.16 -24.01 8.53
N GLY A 517 3.28 -23.33 8.28
CA GLY A 517 4.09 -22.73 9.35
C GLY A 517 3.37 -21.61 10.09
N LEU A 518 2.89 -20.60 9.36
CA LEU A 518 2.43 -19.31 9.88
C LEU A 518 0.96 -19.29 10.32
N LEU A 519 0.12 -20.17 9.76
CA LEU A 519 -1.33 -20.22 10.04
C LEU A 519 -1.76 -21.45 10.85
N ILE A 520 -0.97 -22.53 10.89
CA ILE A 520 -1.40 -23.83 11.43
C ILE A 520 -0.42 -24.34 12.51
N PRO A 521 -0.59 -23.94 13.79
CA PRO A 521 0.35 -24.31 14.86
C PRO A 521 0.37 -25.83 15.16
N SER A 522 -0.72 -26.55 14.89
CA SER A 522 -0.83 -27.99 15.18
C SER A 522 -0.04 -28.91 14.24
N ILE A 523 0.45 -28.42 13.10
CA ILE A 523 1.25 -29.22 12.16
C ILE A 523 2.68 -29.39 12.67
N ASN A 524 3.19 -30.62 12.57
CA ASN A 524 4.56 -31.00 12.92
C ASN A 524 5.48 -31.08 11.69
N SER A 525 6.78 -31.19 11.93
CA SER A 525 7.83 -31.17 10.90
C SER A 525 7.78 -32.34 9.91
N LYS A 526 7.34 -33.54 10.34
CA LYS A 526 7.22 -34.73 9.47
C LYS A 526 6.04 -34.59 8.51
N SER A 527 4.89 -34.14 9.03
CA SER A 527 3.68 -33.93 8.24
C SER A 527 3.84 -32.78 7.24
N ALA A 528 4.48 -31.67 7.63
CA ALA A 528 4.79 -30.57 6.74
C ALA A 528 5.70 -31.03 5.57
N LEU A 529 6.74 -31.81 5.86
CA LEU A 529 7.64 -32.37 4.85
C LEU A 529 6.89 -33.25 3.84
N LEU A 530 6.09 -34.21 4.32
CA LEU A 530 5.34 -35.13 3.46
C LEU A 530 4.31 -34.38 2.57
N GLY A 531 3.56 -33.44 3.15
CA GLY A 531 2.60 -32.63 2.41
C GLY A 531 3.25 -31.83 1.27
N THR A 532 4.37 -31.17 1.54
CA THR A 532 5.11 -30.39 0.52
C THR A 532 5.69 -31.28 -0.58
N VAL A 533 6.24 -32.46 -0.24
CA VAL A 533 6.80 -33.38 -1.25
C VAL A 533 5.72 -33.98 -2.16
N VAL A 534 4.59 -34.43 -1.60
CA VAL A 534 3.46 -34.96 -2.39
C VAL A 534 2.87 -33.87 -3.28
N SER A 535 2.73 -32.64 -2.76
CA SER A 535 2.28 -31.49 -3.53
C SER A 535 3.22 -31.16 -4.71
N PHE A 536 4.54 -31.18 -4.50
CA PHE A 536 5.51 -30.92 -5.56
C PHE A 536 5.39 -31.90 -6.74
N PHE A 537 5.33 -33.21 -6.47
CA PHE A 537 5.17 -34.20 -7.55
C PHE A 537 3.81 -34.11 -8.23
N PHE A 538 2.73 -33.86 -7.48
CA PHE A 538 1.40 -33.63 -8.05
C PHE A 538 1.36 -32.39 -8.97
N MET A 539 1.96 -31.28 -8.53
CA MET A 539 2.01 -30.04 -9.32
C MET A 539 2.95 -30.16 -10.53
N ALA A 540 4.06 -30.90 -10.41
CA ALA A 540 4.93 -31.20 -11.54
C ALA A 540 4.18 -31.98 -12.63
N TRP A 541 3.45 -33.04 -12.26
CA TRP A 541 2.56 -33.75 -13.18
C TRP A 541 1.53 -32.81 -13.81
N LEU A 542 0.74 -32.11 -12.98
CA LEU A 542 -0.35 -31.23 -13.43
C LEU A 542 0.12 -30.18 -14.46
N CYS A 543 1.17 -29.42 -14.14
CA CYS A 543 1.65 -28.37 -15.03
C CYS A 543 2.31 -28.93 -16.29
N LEU A 544 3.03 -30.05 -16.22
CA LEU A 544 3.65 -30.65 -17.41
C LEU A 544 2.61 -31.26 -18.35
N SER A 545 1.59 -31.95 -17.85
CA SER A 545 0.44 -32.40 -18.65
C SER A 545 -0.27 -31.23 -19.32
N ALA A 546 -0.52 -30.14 -18.59
CA ALA A 546 -1.12 -28.94 -19.16
C ALA A 546 -0.26 -28.29 -20.25
N GLN A 547 1.06 -28.21 -20.10
CA GLN A 547 1.93 -27.67 -21.16
C GLN A 547 2.04 -28.59 -22.38
N MET A 548 2.04 -29.92 -22.19
CA MET A 548 1.99 -30.87 -23.31
C MET A 548 0.68 -30.73 -24.10
N ALA A 549 -0.47 -30.65 -23.44
CA ALA A 549 -1.78 -30.47 -24.08
C ALA A 549 -1.97 -29.09 -24.78
N VAL A 550 -1.23 -28.06 -24.37
CA VAL A 550 -1.15 -26.79 -25.14
C VAL A 550 -0.26 -26.95 -26.37
N THR A 551 0.84 -27.71 -26.25
CA THR A 551 1.81 -27.90 -27.34
C THR A 551 1.28 -28.83 -28.44
N SER A 552 0.44 -29.80 -28.08
CA SER A 552 -0.28 -30.68 -29.02
C SER A 552 -1.43 -29.99 -29.75
N GLY A 553 -1.88 -28.83 -29.28
CA GLY A 553 -3.06 -28.13 -29.78
C GLY A 553 -4.40 -28.64 -29.22
N GLU A 554 -4.39 -29.58 -28.26
CA GLU A 554 -5.59 -30.08 -27.57
C GLU A 554 -6.23 -28.99 -26.68
N MET A 555 -5.43 -28.05 -26.16
CA MET A 555 -5.88 -26.81 -25.54
C MET A 555 -5.52 -25.59 -26.38
N GLN A 556 -6.52 -25.04 -27.07
CA GLN A 556 -6.50 -23.70 -27.65
C GLN A 556 -7.61 -22.83 -27.04
N TRP A 557 -7.43 -21.51 -27.06
CA TRP A 557 -8.40 -20.54 -26.55
C TRP A 557 -8.79 -19.55 -27.63
N GLU A 558 -10.08 -19.29 -27.76
CA GLU A 558 -10.62 -18.34 -28.75
C GLU A 558 -10.05 -16.93 -28.52
N THR A 559 -9.60 -16.30 -29.60
CA THR A 559 -9.09 -14.93 -29.61
C THR A 559 -10.17 -13.98 -30.14
N LYS A 560 -10.29 -12.78 -29.57
CA LYS A 560 -11.26 -11.77 -30.02
C LYS A 560 -10.96 -11.34 -31.47
N PRO A 561 -11.98 -11.10 -32.32
CA PRO A 561 -11.81 -10.84 -33.75
C PRO A 561 -11.04 -9.54 -34.05
N VAL A 562 -10.43 -9.50 -35.23
CA VAL A 562 -9.61 -8.41 -35.77
C VAL A 562 -9.93 -8.17 -37.25
N SER A 563 -9.64 -6.98 -37.78
CA SER A 563 -9.81 -6.64 -39.20
C SER A 563 -8.46 -6.52 -39.91
N THR A 564 -8.49 -6.71 -41.24
CA THR A 564 -7.38 -6.40 -42.15
C THR A 564 -7.83 -5.51 -43.33
N ASP A 565 -9.02 -4.90 -43.21
CA ASP A 565 -9.72 -4.26 -44.32
C ASP A 565 -9.13 -2.88 -44.66
N GLY A 566 -8.55 -2.20 -43.67
CA GLY A 566 -7.84 -0.92 -43.80
C GLY A 566 -6.35 -1.02 -44.11
N CYS A 567 -5.82 -2.22 -44.40
CA CYS A 567 -4.38 -2.40 -44.63
C CYS A 567 -3.90 -1.75 -45.95
N THR A 568 -2.90 -0.88 -45.82
CA THR A 568 -2.31 -0.11 -46.94
C THR A 568 -1.20 -0.85 -47.69
N TYR A 569 -0.73 -1.98 -47.18
CA TYR A 569 0.41 -2.77 -47.69
C TYR A 569 -0.02 -4.19 -48.13
N GLU A 570 0.78 -4.85 -48.97
CA GLU A 570 0.47 -6.20 -49.49
C GLU A 570 0.97 -7.31 -48.55
N PHE A 571 0.09 -8.30 -48.28
CA PHE A 571 0.34 -9.44 -47.39
C PHE A 571 -0.34 -10.72 -47.90
N GLU A 572 0.20 -11.89 -47.52
CA GLU A 572 -0.37 -13.19 -47.84
C GLU A 572 -1.74 -13.40 -47.16
N ARG A 573 -2.82 -13.46 -47.94
CA ARG A 573 -4.15 -13.84 -47.45
C ARG A 573 -4.24 -15.37 -47.35
N PRO A 574 -4.76 -15.95 -46.24
CA PRO A 574 -5.05 -17.38 -46.16
C PRO A 574 -6.01 -17.81 -47.27
N LEU A 575 -5.64 -18.83 -48.05
CA LEU A 575 -6.42 -19.33 -49.18
C LEU A 575 -7.67 -20.12 -48.73
N VAL A 576 -8.71 -19.38 -48.33
CA VAL A 576 -10.08 -19.91 -48.17
C VAL A 576 -10.97 -19.26 -49.24
N THR A 577 -10.80 -19.71 -50.49
CA THR A 577 -11.70 -19.34 -51.59
C THR A 577 -13.11 -19.86 -51.31
N PRO A 578 -14.19 -19.06 -51.45
CA PRO A 578 -15.57 -19.51 -51.25
C PRO A 578 -16.12 -20.34 -52.42
N ALA A 579 -15.27 -21.16 -53.04
CA ALA A 579 -15.58 -22.04 -54.16
C ALA A 579 -14.91 -23.41 -53.97
N ASN A 580 -15.59 -24.46 -54.40
CA ASN A 580 -15.10 -25.85 -54.51
C ASN A 580 -14.80 -26.63 -53.21
N VAL A 581 -15.45 -26.30 -52.10
CA VAL A 581 -15.68 -27.27 -51.00
C VAL A 581 -17.16 -27.37 -50.67
N THR A 582 -17.90 -28.14 -51.47
CA THR A 582 -19.27 -28.58 -51.18
C THR A 582 -19.28 -29.76 -50.21
N ILE A 583 -18.66 -29.58 -49.04
CA ILE A 583 -19.00 -30.39 -47.85
C ILE A 583 -20.14 -29.64 -47.15
N PRO A 584 -21.22 -30.32 -46.71
CA PRO A 584 -22.27 -29.64 -45.96
C PRO A 584 -21.68 -28.97 -44.71
N LYS A 585 -21.88 -27.65 -44.55
CA LYS A 585 -21.41 -26.92 -43.35
C LYS A 585 -21.91 -27.57 -42.05
N ALA A 586 -23.09 -28.20 -42.09
CA ALA A 586 -23.63 -28.98 -40.98
C ALA A 586 -22.81 -30.24 -40.66
N GLU A 587 -22.30 -30.96 -41.65
CA GLU A 587 -21.57 -32.22 -41.50
C GLU A 587 -20.11 -31.97 -41.07
N GLN A 588 -19.46 -30.96 -41.66
CA GLN A 588 -18.12 -30.54 -41.22
C GLN A 588 -18.15 -29.93 -39.82
N ALA A 589 -19.20 -29.17 -39.48
CA ALA A 589 -19.43 -28.72 -38.10
C ALA A 589 -19.77 -29.88 -37.16
N PHE A 590 -20.51 -30.91 -37.61
CA PHE A 590 -20.84 -32.09 -36.80
C PHE A 590 -19.58 -32.92 -36.47
N HIS A 591 -18.71 -33.15 -37.45
CA HIS A 591 -17.43 -33.83 -37.20
C HIS A 591 -16.47 -33.00 -36.33
N LEU A 592 -16.32 -31.71 -36.58
CA LEU A 592 -15.46 -30.84 -35.76
C LEU A 592 -16.00 -30.72 -34.33
N LYS A 593 -17.31 -30.61 -34.16
CA LYS A 593 -17.98 -30.57 -32.85
C LYS A 593 -17.84 -31.90 -32.11
N ASN A 594 -17.97 -33.04 -32.77
CA ASN A 594 -17.73 -34.35 -32.14
C ASN A 594 -16.25 -34.57 -31.78
N TYR A 595 -15.30 -33.94 -32.48
CA TYR A 595 -13.88 -33.97 -32.09
C TYR A 595 -13.63 -33.15 -30.82
N PHE A 596 -14.24 -31.96 -30.71
CA PHE A 596 -14.16 -31.10 -29.52
C PHE A 596 -15.07 -31.54 -28.34
N TYR A 597 -16.10 -32.35 -28.58
CA TYR A 597 -17.02 -32.90 -27.57
C TYR A 597 -16.74 -34.40 -27.27
N ARG A 598 -15.48 -34.84 -27.37
CA ARG A 598 -15.04 -36.09 -26.71
C ARG A 598 -15.24 -35.92 -25.19
N PRO A 599 -15.87 -36.86 -24.48
CA PRO A 599 -15.91 -36.82 -23.02
C PRO A 599 -14.49 -36.99 -22.48
N LEU A 600 -13.97 -35.97 -21.80
CA LEU A 600 -12.65 -36.00 -21.19
C LEU A 600 -12.58 -37.10 -20.12
N SER A 601 -11.46 -37.83 -20.09
CA SER A 601 -11.08 -38.68 -18.97
C SER A 601 -10.88 -37.83 -17.71
N PHE A 602 -11.13 -38.40 -16.53
CA PHE A 602 -10.95 -37.70 -15.25
C PHE A 602 -9.54 -37.10 -15.07
N GLY A 603 -8.50 -37.74 -15.64
CA GLY A 603 -7.15 -37.17 -15.66
C GLY A 603 -6.97 -35.98 -16.61
N GLU A 604 -7.71 -35.96 -17.72
CA GLU A 604 -7.74 -34.87 -18.69
C GLU A 604 -8.50 -33.66 -18.11
N GLU A 605 -9.62 -33.88 -17.43
CA GLU A 605 -10.41 -32.82 -16.78
C GLU A 605 -9.62 -31.99 -15.76
N ILE A 606 -8.66 -32.60 -15.06
CA ILE A 606 -7.88 -31.95 -14.01
C ILE A 606 -6.85 -30.97 -14.59
N TYR A 607 -6.22 -31.26 -15.73
CA TYR A 607 -5.23 -30.34 -16.34
C TYR A 607 -5.86 -29.26 -17.23
N HIS A 608 -7.12 -29.42 -17.66
CA HIS A 608 -7.93 -28.37 -18.30
C HIS A 608 -8.40 -27.27 -17.31
N VAL A 609 -8.08 -27.36 -16.02
CA VAL A 609 -8.32 -26.29 -15.03
C VAL A 609 -7.46 -25.06 -15.35
N SER A 610 -8.01 -23.86 -15.15
CA SER A 610 -7.30 -22.59 -15.33
C SER A 610 -5.99 -22.52 -14.54
N PHE A 611 -4.92 -22.12 -15.22
CA PHE A 611 -3.60 -21.92 -14.64
C PHE A 611 -3.57 -20.93 -13.46
N MET A 612 -4.56 -20.03 -13.36
CA MET A 612 -4.73 -19.13 -12.22
C MET A 612 -4.88 -19.90 -10.89
N PHE A 613 -5.52 -21.08 -10.90
CA PHE A 613 -5.71 -21.90 -9.71
C PHE A 613 -4.47 -22.71 -9.30
N TYR A 614 -3.48 -22.93 -10.18
CA TYR A 614 -2.43 -23.95 -9.98
C TYR A 614 -1.65 -23.78 -8.67
N SER A 615 -1.21 -22.55 -8.33
CA SER A 615 -0.51 -22.31 -7.06
C SER A 615 -1.40 -22.55 -5.83
N LEU A 616 -2.70 -22.22 -5.92
CA LEU A 616 -3.66 -22.47 -4.84
C LEU A 616 -3.94 -23.98 -4.69
N ILE A 617 -4.06 -24.72 -5.79
CA ILE A 617 -4.20 -26.18 -5.80
C ILE A 617 -2.98 -26.83 -5.13
N GLY A 618 -1.77 -26.45 -5.51
CA GLY A 618 -0.54 -26.95 -4.89
C GLY A 618 -0.51 -26.70 -3.38
N SER A 619 -0.82 -25.47 -2.96
CA SER A 619 -0.91 -25.11 -1.54
C SER A 619 -1.99 -25.90 -0.80
N ALA A 620 -3.15 -26.14 -1.43
CA ALA A 620 -4.25 -26.90 -0.84
C ALA A 620 -3.87 -28.38 -0.67
N VAL A 621 -3.29 -29.01 -1.70
CA VAL A 621 -2.78 -30.39 -1.63
C VAL A 621 -1.75 -30.54 -0.52
N ALA A 622 -0.80 -29.59 -0.40
CA ALA A 622 0.21 -29.62 0.65
C ALA A 622 -0.40 -29.58 2.06
N VAL A 623 -1.35 -28.67 2.30
CA VAL A 623 -2.04 -28.51 3.58
C VAL A 623 -2.92 -29.73 3.90
N VAL A 624 -3.69 -30.24 2.94
CA VAL A 624 -4.58 -31.40 3.14
C VAL A 624 -3.77 -32.67 3.46
N VAL A 625 -2.73 -32.96 2.67
CA VAL A 625 -1.87 -34.14 2.90
C VAL A 625 -1.15 -34.03 4.24
N ALA A 626 -0.68 -32.85 4.65
CA ALA A 626 -0.08 -32.66 5.97
C ALA A 626 -1.08 -32.80 7.13
N GLN A 627 -2.32 -32.35 6.97
CA GLN A 627 -3.36 -32.52 8.00
C GLN A 627 -3.77 -33.98 8.18
N LEU A 628 -3.81 -34.75 7.09
CA LEU A 628 -4.00 -36.20 7.08
C LEU A 628 -2.80 -36.91 7.73
N ALA A 629 -1.57 -36.57 7.31
CA ALA A 629 -0.34 -37.10 7.90
C ALA A 629 -0.22 -36.80 9.41
N GLY A 630 -0.79 -35.69 9.89
CA GLY A 630 -0.87 -35.34 11.32
C GLY A 630 -1.72 -36.30 12.17
N PHE A 631 -2.56 -37.16 11.58
CA PHE A 631 -3.18 -38.26 12.33
C PHE A 631 -2.23 -39.45 12.55
N PHE A 632 -1.23 -39.64 11.67
CA PHE A 632 -0.26 -40.74 11.75
C PHE A 632 1.04 -40.35 12.49
N PHE A 633 1.53 -39.13 12.29
CA PHE A 633 2.76 -38.63 12.94
C PHE A 633 2.50 -37.80 14.20
N GLY A 634 1.24 -37.65 14.62
CA GLY A 634 0.83 -36.78 15.73
C GLY A 634 0.74 -35.29 15.36
N ARG A 635 0.30 -34.47 16.33
CA ARG A 635 0.16 -33.01 16.22
C ARG A 635 0.87 -32.33 17.38
N ASN A 636 1.39 -31.13 17.18
CA ASN A 636 1.94 -30.29 18.25
C ASN A 636 0.81 -29.69 19.09
N ASP A 637 1.00 -29.49 20.41
CA ASP A 637 0.15 -28.56 21.16
C ASP A 637 0.47 -27.12 20.69
N PRO A 638 -0.54 -26.33 20.28
CA PRO A 638 -0.33 -24.93 19.89
C PRO A 638 0.32 -24.02 20.95
N LYS A 639 0.34 -24.43 22.24
CA LYS A 639 1.01 -23.69 23.32
C LYS A 639 2.53 -23.76 23.27
N ASP A 640 3.09 -24.82 22.69
CA ASP A 640 4.54 -25.05 22.64
C ASP A 640 5.21 -24.34 21.44
N VAL A 641 4.40 -23.72 20.58
CA VAL A 641 4.85 -22.97 19.40
C VAL A 641 5.04 -21.49 19.78
N ASP A 642 6.23 -20.94 19.54
CA ASP A 642 6.54 -19.54 19.81
C ASP A 642 5.53 -18.58 19.12
N PRO A 643 4.80 -17.74 19.88
CA PRO A 643 3.83 -16.80 19.32
C PRO A 643 4.42 -15.70 18.40
N ASP A 644 5.74 -15.50 18.37
CA ASP A 644 6.42 -14.62 17.40
C ASP A 644 6.74 -15.32 16.06
N LEU A 645 6.67 -16.66 15.98
CA LEU A 645 6.74 -17.43 14.73
C LEU A 645 5.38 -17.59 14.03
N LEU A 646 4.30 -17.16 14.66
CA LEU A 646 2.92 -17.23 14.14
C LEU A 646 2.45 -15.87 13.62
N SER A 647 1.61 -15.91 12.58
CA SER A 647 0.98 -14.72 12.01
C SER A 647 0.15 -13.94 13.05
N PRO A 648 0.06 -12.59 12.97
CA PRO A 648 -0.68 -11.78 13.95
C PRO A 648 -2.16 -12.15 14.10
N CYS A 649 -2.78 -12.68 13.05
CA CYS A 649 -4.18 -13.15 13.05
C CYS A 649 -4.37 -14.50 13.75
N ILE A 650 -3.35 -15.35 13.85
CA ILE A 650 -3.39 -16.56 14.69
C ILE A 650 -2.94 -16.25 16.12
N ARG A 651 -1.91 -15.42 16.29
CA ARG A 651 -1.41 -14.97 17.59
C ARG A 651 -2.48 -14.36 18.49
N ARG A 652 -3.49 -13.70 17.91
CA ARG A 652 -4.59 -13.08 18.66
C ARG A 652 -5.57 -14.11 19.27
N PHE A 653 -5.69 -15.33 18.72
CA PHE A 653 -6.39 -16.44 19.38
C PHE A 653 -5.62 -17.01 20.59
N TYR A 654 -4.28 -16.93 20.56
CA TYR A 654 -3.39 -17.44 21.61
C TYR A 654 -2.89 -16.34 22.56
N LYS A 655 -3.69 -15.28 22.76
CA LYS A 655 -3.32 -14.16 23.63
C LYS A 655 -3.45 -14.50 25.12
N THR A 656 -2.38 -14.26 25.87
CA THR A 656 -2.46 -14.01 27.32
C THR A 656 -3.40 -12.83 27.58
N ASN A 657 -4.25 -12.93 28.61
CA ASN A 657 -5.21 -11.88 28.94
C ASN A 657 -4.52 -10.61 29.47
N TYR A 658 -4.67 -9.50 28.75
CA TYR A 658 -4.29 -8.16 29.22
C TYR A 658 -5.46 -7.58 30.02
N ALA A 659 -5.29 -7.40 31.33
CA ALA A 659 -6.31 -6.78 32.17
C ALA A 659 -6.31 -5.24 32.00
N THR A 660 -7.49 -4.65 31.80
CA THR A 660 -7.68 -3.20 31.64
C THR A 660 -7.38 -2.45 32.94
N TYR A 661 -6.89 -1.20 32.85
CA TYR A 661 -6.51 -0.37 34.01
C TYR A 661 -7.53 -0.39 35.16
N PHE A 662 -8.82 -0.17 34.88
CA PHE A 662 -9.86 -0.20 35.92
C PHE A 662 -10.02 -1.57 36.58
N GLN A 663 -9.84 -2.67 35.86
CA GLN A 663 -9.89 -4.02 36.43
C GLN A 663 -8.71 -4.27 37.38
N LEU A 664 -7.55 -3.68 37.10
CA LEU A 664 -6.35 -3.73 37.96
C LEU A 664 -6.41 -2.77 39.15
N ARG A 665 -6.99 -1.57 38.99
CA ARG A 665 -7.03 -0.51 40.03
C ARG A 665 -8.26 -0.58 40.95
N TYR A 666 -9.41 -1.01 40.44
CA TYR A 666 -10.72 -0.92 41.12
C TYR A 666 -11.64 -2.15 40.95
N GLY A 667 -11.28 -3.10 40.09
CA GLY A 667 -12.09 -4.28 39.76
C GLY A 667 -13.19 -4.03 38.71
N ALA A 668 -13.95 -5.08 38.40
CA ALA A 668 -14.87 -5.11 37.26
C ALA A 668 -16.05 -4.11 37.37
N GLY A 669 -16.54 -3.80 38.58
CA GLY A 669 -17.67 -2.86 38.76
C GLY A 669 -17.40 -1.47 38.19
N ILE A 670 -16.23 -0.89 38.52
CA ILE A 670 -15.81 0.42 37.98
C ILE A 670 -15.48 0.35 36.50
N ARG A 671 -14.91 -0.77 36.02
CA ARG A 671 -14.68 -1.00 34.57
C ARG A 671 -16.00 -0.88 33.79
N ASN A 672 -17.05 -1.56 34.25
CA ASN A 672 -18.35 -1.57 33.58
C ASN A 672 -19.04 -0.21 33.68
N LEU A 673 -18.98 0.48 34.83
CA LEU A 673 -19.54 1.82 35.00
C LEU A 673 -18.85 2.85 34.10
N GLY A 674 -17.51 2.83 34.02
CA GLY A 674 -16.74 3.69 33.12
C GLY A 674 -17.08 3.45 31.64
N ALA A 675 -17.26 2.19 31.24
CA ALA A 675 -17.73 1.83 29.91
C ALA A 675 -19.13 2.39 29.61
N VAL A 676 -20.09 2.27 30.54
CA VAL A 676 -21.45 2.83 30.38
C VAL A 676 -21.43 4.35 30.25
N LEU A 677 -20.67 5.06 31.08
CA LEU A 677 -20.53 6.53 30.99
C LEU A 677 -19.99 6.96 29.62
N PHE A 678 -18.97 6.27 29.10
CA PHE A 678 -18.41 6.51 27.76
C PHE A 678 -19.39 6.17 26.62
N ILE A 679 -20.18 5.10 26.77
CA ILE A 679 -21.23 4.73 25.81
C ILE A 679 -22.30 5.84 25.71
N VAL A 680 -22.77 6.35 26.85
CA VAL A 680 -23.76 7.44 26.89
C VAL A 680 -23.20 8.72 26.26
N ASP A 681 -21.99 9.13 26.66
CA ASP A 681 -21.28 10.29 26.12
C ASP A 681 -21.16 10.23 24.58
N THR A 682 -20.59 9.14 24.08
CA THR A 682 -20.36 8.94 22.65
C THR A 682 -21.67 8.89 21.86
N THR A 683 -22.71 8.23 22.40
CA THR A 683 -24.01 8.12 21.72
C THR A 683 -24.67 9.48 21.50
N ILE A 684 -24.48 10.44 22.42
CA ILE A 684 -25.01 11.80 22.29
C ILE A 684 -24.10 12.68 21.40
N TRP A 685 -22.78 12.47 21.46
CA TRP A 685 -21.80 13.23 20.67
C TRP A 685 -21.85 12.95 19.17
N LEU A 686 -22.06 11.70 18.74
CA LEU A 686 -22.00 11.33 17.31
C LEU A 686 -23.06 12.04 16.43
N PRO A 687 -24.34 12.16 16.85
CA PRO A 687 -25.34 12.97 16.13
C PRO A 687 -24.99 14.47 16.08
N LEU A 688 -24.41 15.02 17.15
CA LEU A 688 -24.00 16.43 17.20
C LEU A 688 -22.92 16.74 16.17
N CYS A 689 -21.90 15.88 16.04
CA CYS A 689 -20.88 15.98 15.00
C CYS A 689 -21.46 15.96 13.58
N MET A 690 -22.57 15.24 13.35
CA MET A 690 -23.18 15.11 12.02
C MET A 690 -24.17 16.22 11.67
N TYR A 691 -24.69 16.96 12.65
CA TYR A 691 -25.57 18.10 12.40
C TYR A 691 -24.83 19.31 11.82
N ILE A 692 -23.65 19.64 12.36
CA ILE A 692 -22.81 20.79 11.93
C ILE A 692 -22.47 20.80 10.42
N PRO A 693 -21.93 19.72 9.81
CA PRO A 693 -21.64 19.72 8.38
C PRO A 693 -22.93 19.68 7.53
N ALA A 694 -24.00 19.09 8.06
CA ALA A 694 -25.28 19.01 7.35
C ALA A 694 -25.97 20.37 7.25
N ILE A 695 -25.91 21.23 8.29
CA ILE A 695 -26.37 22.62 8.18
C ILE A 695 -25.49 23.44 7.21
N THR A 696 -24.16 23.21 7.21
CA THR A 696 -23.24 23.87 6.26
C THR A 696 -23.57 23.49 4.81
N TYR A 697 -23.78 22.20 4.54
CA TYR A 697 -24.17 21.71 3.21
C TYR A 697 -25.54 22.25 2.77
N SER A 698 -26.50 22.31 3.70
CA SER A 698 -27.84 22.83 3.43
C SER A 698 -27.79 24.31 3.05
N GLN A 699 -26.97 25.11 3.72
CA GLN A 699 -26.77 26.53 3.38
C GLN A 699 -26.03 26.74 2.05
N VAL A 700 -25.06 25.89 1.69
CA VAL A 700 -24.30 26.02 0.43
C VAL A 700 -25.06 25.50 -0.79
N THR A 701 -25.98 24.54 -0.62
CA THR A 701 -26.63 23.84 -1.75
C THR A 701 -28.15 23.97 -1.82
N GLY A 702 -28.81 24.52 -0.80
CA GLY A 702 -30.26 24.49 -0.65
C GLY A 702 -30.84 23.10 -0.34
N THR A 703 -30.02 22.04 -0.27
CA THR A 703 -30.48 20.67 -0.03
C THR A 703 -30.91 20.47 1.42
N GLY A 704 -32.03 19.77 1.65
CA GLY A 704 -32.51 19.49 3.02
C GLY A 704 -31.54 18.64 3.84
N ILE A 705 -31.35 19.01 5.11
CA ILE A 705 -30.48 18.33 6.11
C ILE A 705 -30.73 16.81 6.12
N TYR A 706 -32.00 16.40 6.10
CA TYR A 706 -32.41 14.98 6.13
C TYR A 706 -32.02 14.15 4.90
N VAL A 707 -31.59 14.79 3.79
CA VAL A 707 -31.11 14.07 2.59
C VAL A 707 -29.61 13.79 2.71
N ILE A 708 -28.83 14.77 3.15
CA ILE A 708 -27.37 14.64 3.25
C ILE A 708 -26.93 13.80 4.46
N THR A 709 -27.62 13.89 5.60
CA THR A 709 -27.27 13.14 6.82
C THR A 709 -27.24 11.61 6.60
N PRO A 710 -28.27 10.95 6.01
CA PRO A 710 -28.20 9.52 5.74
C PRO A 710 -27.04 9.13 4.82
N ILE A 711 -26.81 9.87 3.74
CA ILE A 711 -25.75 9.59 2.76
C ILE A 711 -24.38 9.56 3.46
N VAL A 712 -24.07 10.59 4.24
CA VAL A 712 -22.75 10.72 4.89
C VAL A 712 -22.61 9.74 6.07
N CYS A 713 -23.68 9.49 6.84
CA CYS A 713 -23.68 8.44 7.86
C CYS A 713 -23.45 7.03 7.27
N ILE A 714 -24.06 6.71 6.13
CA ILE A 714 -23.88 5.42 5.43
C ILE A 714 -22.44 5.29 4.93
N ILE A 715 -21.89 6.31 4.27
CA ILE A 715 -20.49 6.33 3.81
C ILE A 715 -19.52 6.13 4.98
N CYS A 716 -19.72 6.86 6.08
CA CYS A 716 -18.89 6.77 7.28
C CYS A 716 -18.95 5.37 7.92
N THR A 717 -20.17 4.84 8.08
CA THR A 717 -20.42 3.49 8.60
C THR A 717 -19.71 2.44 7.74
N PHE A 718 -19.82 2.55 6.41
CA PHE A 718 -19.22 1.61 5.47
C PHE A 718 -17.69 1.56 5.58
N TYR A 719 -16.98 2.69 5.47
CA TYR A 719 -15.51 2.65 5.53
C TYR A 719 -15.00 2.25 6.92
N THR A 720 -15.71 2.64 7.98
CA THR A 720 -15.39 2.25 9.37
C THR A 720 -15.55 0.73 9.56
N CYS A 721 -16.64 0.14 9.08
CA CYS A 721 -16.88 -1.31 9.12
C CYS A 721 -15.86 -2.11 8.31
N VAL A 722 -15.52 -1.66 7.09
CA VAL A 722 -14.61 -2.38 6.19
C VAL A 722 -13.18 -2.33 6.73
N GLY A 723 -12.64 -1.14 6.98
CA GLY A 723 -11.22 -0.93 7.22
C GLY A 723 -10.78 -0.82 8.69
N GLY A 724 -11.69 -0.52 9.63
CA GLY A 724 -11.41 -0.38 11.05
C GLY A 724 -10.34 0.67 11.41
N LEU A 725 -9.84 0.64 12.64
CA LEU A 725 -8.95 1.67 13.21
C LEU A 725 -7.78 2.13 12.31
N LYS A 726 -7.13 1.23 11.57
CA LYS A 726 -6.03 1.64 10.67
C LYS A 726 -6.51 2.44 9.46
N ALA A 727 -7.64 2.06 8.86
CA ALA A 727 -8.22 2.81 7.76
C ALA A 727 -8.78 4.15 8.23
N VAL A 728 -9.45 4.17 9.40
CA VAL A 728 -9.94 5.39 10.05
C VAL A 728 -8.78 6.39 10.24
N ILE A 729 -7.66 5.97 10.84
CA ILE A 729 -6.46 6.82 11.01
C ILE A 729 -5.93 7.36 9.67
N TRP A 730 -5.95 6.58 8.59
CA TRP A 730 -5.51 7.06 7.28
C TRP A 730 -6.51 7.99 6.59
N SER A 731 -7.83 7.76 6.74
CA SER A 731 -8.84 8.74 6.29
C SER A 731 -8.71 10.04 7.07
N ASP A 732 -8.47 10.00 8.39
CA ASP A 732 -8.28 11.20 9.22
C ASP A 732 -7.09 12.05 8.75
N VAL A 733 -5.99 11.43 8.31
CA VAL A 733 -4.81 12.14 7.82
C VAL A 733 -5.14 12.91 6.54
N ILE A 734 -5.84 12.29 5.59
CA ILE A 734 -6.27 12.95 4.34
C ILE A 734 -7.29 14.06 4.65
N GLN A 735 -8.29 13.73 5.48
CA GLN A 735 -9.32 14.66 5.96
C GLN A 735 -8.72 15.87 6.69
N SER A 736 -7.65 15.67 7.47
CA SER A 736 -6.92 16.76 8.15
C SER A 736 -6.28 17.72 7.15
N PHE A 737 -5.61 17.22 6.10
CA PHE A 737 -5.04 18.10 5.07
C PHE A 737 -6.10 18.94 4.35
N VAL A 738 -7.26 18.35 4.05
CA VAL A 738 -8.39 19.08 3.45
C VAL A 738 -8.93 20.15 4.41
N MET A 739 -9.15 19.80 5.68
CA MET A 739 -9.62 20.71 6.74
C MET A 739 -8.67 21.90 6.94
N PHE A 740 -7.37 21.64 7.14
CA PHE A 740 -6.35 22.70 7.31
C PHE A 740 -6.19 23.56 6.05
N GLY A 741 -6.23 22.95 4.86
CA GLY A 741 -6.20 23.68 3.59
C GLY A 741 -7.41 24.61 3.43
N SER A 742 -8.62 24.11 3.69
CA SER A 742 -9.85 24.90 3.53
C SER A 742 -9.92 26.12 4.44
N ILE A 743 -9.53 25.98 5.73
CA ILE A 743 -9.60 27.09 6.66
C ILE A 743 -8.54 28.15 6.34
N LEU A 744 -7.35 27.74 5.87
CA LEU A 744 -6.32 28.65 5.39
C LEU A 744 -6.77 29.46 4.17
N VAL A 745 -7.41 28.82 3.18
CA VAL A 745 -7.93 29.53 1.98
C VAL A 745 -8.97 30.59 2.36
N VAL A 746 -9.92 30.27 3.26
CA VAL A 746 -10.91 31.25 3.75
C VAL A 746 -10.23 32.38 4.52
N CYS A 747 -9.30 32.08 5.43
CA CYS A 747 -8.60 33.10 6.21
C CYS A 747 -7.80 34.04 5.31
N ILE A 748 -7.05 33.52 4.34
CA ILE A 748 -6.21 34.33 3.43
C ILE A 748 -7.07 35.20 2.52
N LYS A 749 -8.04 34.60 1.79
CA LYS A 749 -8.86 35.35 0.84
C LYS A 749 -9.80 36.34 1.54
N GLY A 750 -10.41 35.96 2.66
CA GLY A 750 -11.25 36.87 3.46
C GLY A 750 -10.47 38.06 4.03
N THR A 751 -9.21 37.86 4.42
CA THR A 751 -8.33 38.97 4.82
C THR A 751 -8.01 39.89 3.64
N SER A 752 -7.76 39.33 2.45
CA SER A 752 -7.51 40.10 1.23
C SER A 752 -8.72 40.95 0.84
N ASP A 753 -9.93 40.39 0.92
CA ASP A 753 -11.18 41.05 0.49
C ASP A 753 -11.64 42.17 1.42
N VAL A 754 -11.20 42.15 2.69
CA VAL A 754 -11.41 43.24 3.67
C VAL A 754 -10.40 44.40 3.47
N GLY A 755 -9.38 44.23 2.62
CA GLY A 755 -8.31 45.22 2.42
C GLY A 755 -7.05 44.96 3.27
N GLY A 756 -6.91 43.76 3.85
CA GLY A 756 -5.72 43.31 4.57
C GLY A 756 -5.88 43.23 6.09
N LEU A 757 -4.87 42.64 6.75
CA LEU A 757 -4.88 42.33 8.18
C LEU A 757 -5.08 43.57 9.07
N ALA A 758 -4.55 44.73 8.66
CA ALA A 758 -4.71 45.98 9.41
C ALA A 758 -6.19 46.39 9.54
N VAL A 759 -6.95 46.32 8.44
CA VAL A 759 -8.39 46.67 8.43
C VAL A 759 -9.21 45.65 9.23
N VAL A 760 -8.85 44.36 9.18
CA VAL A 760 -9.47 43.31 10.01
C VAL A 760 -9.26 43.59 11.50
N LEU A 761 -8.05 43.99 11.91
CA LEU A 761 -7.76 44.32 13.30
C LEU A 761 -8.49 45.59 13.75
N GLN A 762 -8.38 46.68 12.98
CA GLN A 762 -9.02 47.97 13.26
C GLN A 762 -10.53 47.82 13.50
N ARG A 763 -11.27 47.19 12.59
CA ARG A 763 -12.73 46.99 12.74
C ARG A 763 -13.12 46.18 13.98
N ASN A 764 -12.27 45.22 14.39
CA ASN A 764 -12.51 44.44 15.61
C ASN A 764 -12.11 45.19 16.89
N GLU A 765 -11.14 46.10 16.83
CA GLU A 765 -10.73 46.98 17.93
C GLU A 765 -11.78 48.07 18.19
N GLU A 766 -12.17 48.81 17.16
CA GLU A 766 -13.21 49.87 17.19
C GLU A 766 -14.55 49.37 17.76
N SER A 767 -14.86 48.09 17.56
CA SER A 767 -16.09 47.46 18.04
C SER A 767 -15.95 46.67 19.35
N GLY A 768 -14.80 46.79 20.03
CA GLY A 768 -14.53 46.17 21.34
C GLY A 768 -14.43 44.65 21.35
N ARG A 769 -14.27 44.00 20.18
CA ARG A 769 -14.21 42.54 20.03
C ARG A 769 -12.85 41.93 20.33
N LEU A 770 -11.80 42.75 20.41
CA LEU A 770 -10.46 42.33 20.86
C LEU A 770 -10.33 42.41 22.40
N ASN A 771 -11.28 41.84 23.14
CA ASN A 771 -11.31 41.88 24.60
C ASN A 771 -10.65 40.65 25.25
N ALA A 772 -9.97 40.88 26.39
CA ALA A 772 -9.44 39.82 27.23
C ALA A 772 -10.56 39.27 28.17
N PRO A 773 -10.56 37.96 28.51
CA PRO A 773 -11.48 37.40 29.50
C PRO A 773 -11.41 38.10 30.86
N GLU A 774 -12.56 38.41 31.45
CA GLU A 774 -12.62 39.12 32.74
C GLU A 774 -11.95 38.33 33.87
N TRP A 775 -11.15 39.02 34.70
CA TRP A 775 -10.51 38.43 35.87
C TRP A 775 -11.48 38.40 37.06
N THR A 776 -12.36 37.40 37.07
CA THR A 776 -13.37 37.22 38.12
C THR A 776 -13.46 35.77 38.60
N TRP A 777 -13.77 35.62 39.89
CA TRP A 777 -14.04 34.34 40.56
C TRP A 777 -15.48 33.86 40.37
N ASP A 778 -16.38 34.68 39.82
CA ASP A 778 -17.76 34.30 39.50
C ASP A 778 -17.79 33.19 38.41
N PRO A 779 -18.27 31.97 38.71
CA PRO A 779 -18.34 30.89 37.74
C PRO A 779 -19.55 30.98 36.79
N THR A 780 -20.47 31.93 37.01
CA THR A 780 -21.60 32.22 36.10
C THR A 780 -21.22 33.17 34.96
N VAL A 781 -20.05 33.82 35.03
CA VAL A 781 -19.52 34.58 33.89
C VAL A 781 -19.08 33.61 32.80
N ARG A 782 -19.78 33.69 31.66
CA ARG A 782 -19.69 32.75 30.52
C ARG A 782 -18.25 32.42 30.10
N LEU A 783 -17.35 33.40 30.11
CA LEU A 783 -15.92 33.26 29.81
C LEU A 783 -15.07 34.13 30.76
N SER A 784 -15.03 33.80 32.05
CA SER A 784 -14.03 34.38 32.96
C SER A 784 -12.65 33.74 32.74
N MET A 785 -11.56 34.47 33.04
CA MET A 785 -10.19 33.97 32.87
C MET A 785 -9.96 32.65 33.62
N LEU A 786 -10.55 32.49 34.82
CA LEU A 786 -10.47 31.25 35.60
C LEU A 786 -11.29 30.10 34.99
N SER A 787 -12.44 30.38 34.37
CA SER A 787 -13.20 29.34 33.64
C SER A 787 -12.42 28.79 32.45
N VAL A 788 -11.66 29.64 31.75
CA VAL A 788 -10.83 29.26 30.60
C VAL A 788 -9.57 28.51 31.05
N ILE A 789 -8.83 29.05 32.03
CA ILE A 789 -7.57 28.43 32.50
C ILE A 789 -7.83 27.14 33.26
N VAL A 790 -8.72 27.13 34.25
CA VAL A 790 -8.92 25.96 35.13
C VAL A 790 -9.95 25.00 34.53
N GLY A 791 -11.16 25.48 34.24
CA GLY A 791 -12.24 24.67 33.64
C GLY A 791 -11.84 24.12 32.27
N GLY A 792 -11.35 24.99 31.38
CA GLY A 792 -10.88 24.62 30.04
C GLY A 792 -9.74 23.60 30.06
N THR A 793 -8.76 23.73 30.96
CA THR A 793 -7.67 22.73 31.11
C THR A 793 -8.21 21.38 31.58
N LEU A 794 -9.06 21.34 32.62
CA LEU A 794 -9.63 20.09 33.13
C LEU A 794 -10.54 19.40 32.08
N HIS A 795 -11.31 20.19 31.33
CA HIS A 795 -12.11 19.71 30.20
C HIS A 795 -11.22 19.15 29.08
N LYS A 796 -10.09 19.79 28.75
CA LYS A 796 -9.15 19.28 27.73
C LYS A 796 -8.33 18.06 28.16
N ILE A 797 -7.93 17.97 29.43
CA ILE A 797 -7.31 16.75 29.99
C ILE A 797 -8.29 15.57 29.89
N GLN A 798 -9.56 15.79 30.25
CA GLN A 798 -10.59 14.76 30.09
C GLN A 798 -10.70 14.34 28.61
N SER A 799 -10.89 15.31 27.71
CA SER A 799 -11.13 15.06 26.28
C SER A 799 -9.94 14.42 25.56
N SER A 800 -8.70 14.67 25.98
CA SER A 800 -7.48 14.26 25.28
C SER A 800 -6.77 13.07 25.94
N ASP A 801 -6.66 13.06 27.27
CA ASP A 801 -5.84 12.08 28.01
C ASP A 801 -6.67 10.96 28.65
N VAL A 802 -7.93 11.23 28.99
CA VAL A 802 -8.86 10.29 29.65
C VAL A 802 -9.82 9.60 28.67
N ASN A 803 -10.17 10.26 27.57
CA ASN A 803 -11.13 9.74 26.61
C ASN A 803 -10.59 8.52 25.82
N GLN A 804 -11.37 7.44 25.77
CA GLN A 804 -11.07 6.20 25.04
C GLN A 804 -10.77 6.45 23.55
N ILE A 805 -11.45 7.42 22.94
CA ILE A 805 -11.24 7.88 21.54
C ILE A 805 -9.76 8.24 21.28
N SER A 806 -9.11 8.84 22.26
CA SER A 806 -7.71 9.29 22.21
C SER A 806 -6.75 8.21 22.70
N ILE A 807 -7.07 7.55 23.83
CA ILE A 807 -6.26 6.45 24.39
C ILE A 807 -6.08 5.32 23.37
N GLN A 808 -7.12 4.93 22.64
CA GLN A 808 -7.05 3.90 21.59
C GLN A 808 -6.06 4.25 20.47
N ARG A 809 -5.86 5.54 20.17
CA ARG A 809 -4.87 6.03 19.20
C ARG A 809 -3.46 5.98 19.78
N PHE A 810 -3.25 6.41 21.02
CA PHE A 810 -1.93 6.33 21.67
C PHE A 810 -1.45 4.88 21.85
N LEU A 811 -2.36 3.94 22.17
CA LEU A 811 -2.06 2.51 22.25
C LEU A 811 -1.75 1.84 20.89
N SER A 812 -1.92 2.54 19.77
CA SER A 812 -1.50 2.06 18.44
C SER A 812 -0.02 2.34 18.12
N LEU A 813 0.67 3.13 18.97
CA LEU A 813 2.05 3.55 18.75
C LEU A 813 3.06 2.55 19.34
N PRO A 814 4.25 2.36 18.71
CA PRO A 814 5.16 1.27 19.06
C PRO A 814 5.97 1.48 20.35
N SER A 815 6.04 2.71 20.89
CA SER A 815 6.66 2.96 22.20
C SER A 815 6.17 4.26 22.84
N TYR A 816 6.40 4.39 24.15
CA TYR A 816 6.07 5.59 24.93
C TYR A 816 6.71 6.87 24.37
N GLU A 817 7.92 6.81 23.81
CA GLU A 817 8.53 7.97 23.16
C GLU A 817 7.75 8.45 21.93
N HIS A 818 7.21 7.51 21.15
CA HIS A 818 6.38 7.84 20.00
C HIS A 818 5.06 8.47 20.44
N ALA A 819 4.47 8.00 21.55
CA ALA A 819 3.30 8.64 22.15
C ALA A 819 3.61 10.06 22.64
N LYS A 820 4.74 10.28 23.33
CA LYS A 820 5.18 11.61 23.77
C LYS A 820 5.38 12.59 22.59
N ARG A 821 6.07 12.16 21.52
CA ARG A 821 6.26 12.98 20.31
C ARG A 821 4.95 13.23 19.57
N CYS A 822 4.05 12.24 19.53
CA CYS A 822 2.71 12.38 18.95
C CYS A 822 1.88 13.44 19.70
N MET A 823 1.90 13.42 21.04
CA MET A 823 1.22 14.43 21.88
C MET A 823 1.75 15.85 21.62
N GLN A 824 3.07 16.02 21.47
CA GLN A 824 3.66 17.34 21.15
C GLN A 824 3.18 17.88 19.79
N VAL A 825 3.09 17.02 18.77
CA VAL A 825 2.58 17.38 17.43
C VAL A 825 1.07 17.66 17.48
N PHE A 826 0.29 16.86 18.20
CA PHE A 826 -1.14 17.06 18.41
C PHE A 826 -1.44 18.43 19.04
N THR A 827 -0.75 18.79 20.12
CA THR A 827 -0.92 20.09 20.78
C THR A 827 -0.58 21.25 19.84
N LEU A 828 0.50 21.16 19.05
CA LEU A 828 0.88 22.21 18.10
C LEU A 828 -0.16 22.38 16.98
N LEU A 829 -0.65 21.28 16.40
CA LEU A 829 -1.69 21.32 15.35
C LEU A 829 -3.04 21.81 15.89
N LEU A 830 -3.39 21.46 17.13
CA LEU A 830 -4.61 21.90 17.78
C LEU A 830 -4.59 23.39 18.11
N ILE A 831 -3.46 23.93 18.60
CA ILE A 831 -3.26 25.37 18.80
C ILE A 831 -3.44 26.11 17.46
N PHE A 832 -2.76 25.65 16.41
CA PHE A 832 -2.87 26.24 15.07
C PHE A 832 -4.32 26.23 14.54
N LEU A 833 -5.03 25.10 14.65
CA LEU A 833 -6.44 24.99 14.23
C LEU A 833 -7.33 25.98 14.98
N LEU A 834 -7.20 26.06 16.31
CA LEU A 834 -8.00 26.95 17.14
C LEU A 834 -7.69 28.44 16.85
N SER A 835 -6.42 28.79 16.62
CA SER A 835 -6.04 30.14 16.18
C SER A 835 -6.69 30.51 14.84
N CYS A 836 -6.69 29.61 13.86
CA CYS A 836 -7.38 29.83 12.58
C CYS A 836 -8.90 29.98 12.76
N CYS A 837 -9.54 29.17 13.61
CA CYS A 837 -10.97 29.30 13.90
C CYS A 837 -11.33 30.65 14.56
N CYS A 838 -10.53 31.10 15.55
CA CYS A 838 -10.74 32.41 16.17
C CYS A 838 -10.52 33.55 15.17
N TYR A 839 -9.47 33.48 14.35
CA TYR A 839 -9.18 34.48 13.32
C TYR A 839 -10.28 34.55 12.24
N MET A 840 -10.81 33.42 11.81
CA MET A 840 -11.97 33.35 10.90
C MET A 840 -13.20 34.05 11.49
N GLY A 841 -13.38 34.04 12.82
CA GLY A 841 -14.41 34.82 13.52
C GLY A 841 -14.19 36.33 13.42
N LEU A 842 -12.95 36.80 13.60
CA LEU A 842 -12.59 38.22 13.45
C LEU A 842 -12.77 38.70 12.01
N VAL A 843 -12.37 37.89 11.02
CA VAL A 843 -12.60 38.15 9.59
C VAL A 843 -14.08 38.17 9.26
N SER A 844 -14.88 37.24 9.82
CA SER A 844 -16.34 37.23 9.65
C SER A 844 -16.95 38.56 10.09
N TYR A 845 -16.60 39.04 11.29
CA TYR A 845 -17.10 40.35 11.74
C TYR A 845 -16.59 41.50 10.85
N ALA A 846 -15.32 41.52 10.47
CA ALA A 846 -14.76 42.59 9.64
C ALA A 846 -15.38 42.67 8.22
N VAL A 847 -15.97 41.58 7.72
CA VAL A 847 -16.79 41.53 6.48
C VAL A 847 -18.23 42.00 6.71
N TYR A 848 -18.84 41.68 7.86
CA TYR A 848 -20.26 41.95 8.14
C TYR A 848 -20.50 43.15 9.08
N HIS A 849 -19.50 44.00 9.33
CA HIS A 849 -19.58 45.06 10.35
C HIS A 849 -20.72 46.08 10.17
N GLU A 850 -21.04 46.45 8.92
CA GLU A 850 -22.13 47.37 8.55
C GLU A 850 -23.48 46.66 8.31
N CYS A 851 -23.48 45.32 8.20
CA CYS A 851 -24.66 44.53 7.87
C CYS A 851 -24.56 43.12 8.49
N ASP A 852 -25.07 42.96 9.70
CA ASP A 852 -25.14 41.66 10.39
C ASP A 852 -26.22 40.74 9.79
N PRO A 853 -25.84 39.60 9.18
CA PRO A 853 -26.78 38.67 8.57
C PRO A 853 -27.62 37.89 9.61
N ILE A 854 -27.28 37.90 10.90
CA ILE A 854 -28.11 37.26 11.94
C ILE A 854 -29.34 38.12 12.24
N SER A 855 -29.14 39.42 12.45
CA SER A 855 -30.23 40.36 12.78
C SER A 855 -31.25 40.49 11.65
N THR A 856 -30.80 40.50 10.39
CA THR A 856 -31.67 40.47 9.19
C THR A 856 -32.29 39.11 8.89
N LYS A 857 -31.96 38.07 9.67
CA LYS A 857 -32.35 36.65 9.48
C LYS A 857 -31.86 35.97 8.20
N LEU A 858 -30.89 36.55 7.50
CA LEU A 858 -30.19 35.87 6.40
C LEU A 858 -29.43 34.61 6.89
N ALA A 859 -28.95 34.64 8.15
CA ALA A 859 -28.46 33.48 8.89
C ALA A 859 -29.41 33.16 10.05
N LYS A 860 -29.89 31.90 10.13
CA LYS A 860 -30.82 31.44 11.18
C LYS A 860 -30.14 31.21 12.53
N ALA A 861 -28.82 30.97 12.53
CA ALA A 861 -28.02 30.75 13.73
C ALA A 861 -26.57 31.24 13.53
N SER A 862 -25.88 31.58 14.64
CA SER A 862 -24.47 32.03 14.60
C SER A 862 -23.53 31.02 13.93
N ASP A 863 -23.84 29.74 14.07
CA ASP A 863 -23.01 28.63 13.59
C ASP A 863 -22.99 28.55 12.04
N GLN A 864 -23.81 29.34 11.36
CA GLN A 864 -23.88 29.45 9.89
C GLN A 864 -23.01 30.59 9.32
N LEU A 865 -22.50 31.51 10.16
CA LEU A 865 -21.67 32.63 9.72
C LEU A 865 -20.44 32.21 8.88
N PRO A 866 -19.66 31.17 9.24
CA PRO A 866 -18.50 30.77 8.44
C PRO A 866 -18.88 30.26 7.03
N SER A 867 -20.04 29.61 6.91
CA SER A 867 -20.58 29.13 5.63
C SER A 867 -21.00 30.30 4.74
N LEU A 868 -21.62 31.33 5.31
CA LEU A 868 -22.03 32.53 4.59
C LEU A 868 -20.81 33.39 4.15
N LEU A 869 -19.82 33.56 5.04
CA LEU A 869 -18.54 34.18 4.71
C LEU A 869 -17.87 33.46 3.54
N MET A 870 -17.79 32.12 3.60
CA MET A 870 -17.23 31.31 2.53
C MET A 870 -17.95 31.53 1.20
N MET A 871 -19.29 31.61 1.19
CA MET A 871 -20.05 31.86 -0.04
C MET A 871 -19.76 33.25 -0.61
N ARG A 872 -19.66 34.29 0.25
CA ARG A 872 -19.34 35.67 -0.17
C ARG A 872 -17.90 35.80 -0.70
N THR A 873 -16.94 35.16 -0.06
CA THR A 873 -15.49 35.29 -0.32
C THR A 873 -14.97 34.35 -1.42
N LEU A 874 -15.54 33.15 -1.55
CA LEU A 874 -15.07 32.10 -2.47
C LEU A 874 -16.06 31.77 -3.60
N GLY A 875 -17.31 32.25 -3.56
CA GLY A 875 -18.35 31.90 -4.53
C GLY A 875 -18.02 32.25 -5.99
N SER A 876 -17.17 33.24 -6.23
CA SER A 876 -16.69 33.63 -7.56
C SER A 876 -15.60 32.71 -8.14
N MET A 877 -15.04 31.78 -7.34
CA MET A 877 -13.96 30.89 -7.75
C MET A 877 -14.44 29.43 -7.72
N PRO A 878 -14.73 28.81 -8.89
CA PRO A 878 -15.29 27.46 -8.93
C PRO A 878 -14.37 26.43 -8.24
N GLY A 879 -14.98 25.50 -7.50
CA GLY A 879 -14.29 24.46 -6.75
C GLY A 879 -13.87 24.85 -5.32
N LEU A 880 -13.51 26.11 -5.05
CA LEU A 880 -13.12 26.53 -3.70
C LEU A 880 -14.26 26.47 -2.65
N PRO A 881 -15.53 26.79 -2.99
CA PRO A 881 -16.68 26.46 -2.15
C PRO A 881 -16.78 24.97 -1.79
N GLY A 882 -16.54 24.09 -2.77
CA GLY A 882 -16.55 22.64 -2.57
C GLY A 882 -15.43 22.17 -1.65
N LEU A 883 -14.24 22.79 -1.73
CA LEU A 883 -13.10 22.50 -0.86
C LEU A 883 -13.41 22.79 0.61
N PHE A 884 -14.10 23.89 0.92
CA PHE A 884 -14.51 24.21 2.30
C PHE A 884 -15.59 23.28 2.82
N VAL A 885 -16.63 23.00 2.03
CA VAL A 885 -17.65 22.00 2.39
C VAL A 885 -17.00 20.64 2.66
N ALA A 886 -16.05 20.21 1.82
CA ALA A 886 -15.27 18.99 2.03
C ALA A 886 -14.42 19.04 3.31
N GLY A 887 -13.86 20.19 3.67
CA GLY A 887 -13.13 20.40 4.93
C GLY A 887 -14.02 20.28 6.18
N VAL A 888 -15.22 20.84 6.16
CA VAL A 888 -16.19 20.72 7.27
C VAL A 888 -16.72 19.28 7.41
N PHE A 889 -17.01 18.61 6.29
CA PHE A 889 -17.32 17.17 6.33
C PHE A 889 -16.15 16.31 6.78
N SER A 890 -14.91 16.67 6.43
CA SER A 890 -13.70 15.96 6.84
C SER A 890 -13.54 15.93 8.37
N ALA A 891 -13.76 17.07 9.05
CA ALA A 891 -13.74 17.15 10.51
C ALA A 891 -14.82 16.28 11.18
N ALA A 892 -16.03 16.28 10.63
CA ALA A 892 -17.15 15.51 11.15
C ALA A 892 -17.01 14.00 10.89
N LEU A 893 -16.57 13.59 9.70
CA LEU A 893 -16.33 12.20 9.34
C LEU A 893 -15.23 11.55 10.18
N SER A 894 -14.12 12.27 10.42
CA SER A 894 -13.07 11.83 11.35
C SER A 894 -13.63 11.60 12.75
N SER A 895 -14.43 12.54 13.26
CA SER A 895 -15.06 12.44 14.59
C SER A 895 -16.04 11.26 14.68
N LEU A 896 -16.95 11.12 13.70
CA LEU A 896 -17.95 10.05 13.63
C LEU A 896 -17.31 8.67 13.54
N SER A 897 -16.37 8.48 12.60
CA SER A 897 -15.70 7.18 12.39
C SER A 897 -14.86 6.75 13.59
N THR A 898 -14.20 7.69 14.27
CA THR A 898 -13.45 7.38 15.50
C THR A 898 -14.38 6.92 16.62
N GLY A 899 -15.42 7.70 16.92
CA GLY A 899 -16.33 7.38 18.01
C GLY A 899 -17.10 6.08 17.77
N LEU A 900 -17.57 5.82 16.54
CA LEU A 900 -18.18 4.52 16.18
C LEU A 900 -17.21 3.33 16.41
N ASN A 901 -15.95 3.46 16.00
CA ASN A 901 -14.93 2.42 16.20
C ASN A 901 -14.60 2.21 17.68
N SER A 902 -14.47 3.27 18.48
CA SER A 902 -14.21 3.19 19.92
C SER A 902 -15.41 2.64 20.70
N LEU A 903 -16.63 3.05 20.34
CA LEU A 903 -17.89 2.58 20.92
C LEU A 903 -18.09 1.08 20.70
N ALA A 904 -17.86 0.60 19.47
CA ALA A 904 -17.91 -0.83 19.16
C ALA A 904 -16.84 -1.63 19.94
N CYS A 905 -15.63 -1.07 20.09
CA CYS A 905 -14.55 -1.68 20.86
C CYS A 905 -14.94 -1.87 22.34
N VAL A 906 -15.44 -0.82 23.00
CA VAL A 906 -15.86 -0.84 24.40
C VAL A 906 -17.06 -1.77 24.62
N LEU A 907 -18.12 -1.66 23.82
CA LEU A 907 -19.27 -2.55 23.91
C LEU A 907 -18.88 -4.02 23.76
N THR A 908 -17.90 -4.33 22.90
CA THR A 908 -17.42 -5.70 22.71
C THR A 908 -16.55 -6.18 23.89
N GLN A 909 -15.58 -5.38 24.34
CA GLN A 909 -14.57 -5.82 25.31
C GLN A 909 -15.01 -5.67 26.78
N ASP A 910 -15.77 -4.62 27.11
CA ASP A 910 -16.12 -4.25 28.49
C ASP A 910 -17.54 -4.67 28.89
N ILE A 911 -18.46 -4.83 27.92
CA ILE A 911 -19.84 -5.27 28.19
C ILE A 911 -20.07 -6.71 27.71
N VAL A 912 -19.89 -6.99 26.41
CA VAL A 912 -20.30 -8.29 25.84
C VAL A 912 -19.35 -9.44 26.22
N GLN A 913 -18.03 -9.26 26.13
CA GLN A 913 -17.08 -10.32 26.52
C GLN A 913 -17.20 -10.76 28.00
N PRO A 914 -17.35 -9.86 29.00
CA PRO A 914 -17.54 -10.26 30.40
C PRO A 914 -18.88 -10.95 30.71
N LEU A 915 -19.92 -10.71 29.90
CA LEU A 915 -21.23 -11.37 30.06
C LEU A 915 -21.27 -12.79 29.44
N LEU A 916 -20.29 -13.15 28.60
CA LEU A 916 -20.26 -14.43 27.90
C LEU A 916 -19.41 -15.47 28.64
N LYS A 917 -20.04 -16.62 28.99
CA LYS A 917 -19.38 -17.77 29.63
C LYS A 917 -18.29 -18.46 28.78
N LYS A 918 -18.15 -18.08 27.50
CA LYS A 918 -17.10 -18.53 26.57
C LYS A 918 -16.64 -17.33 25.74
N PRO A 919 -15.32 -17.14 25.48
CA PRO A 919 -14.84 -16.06 24.65
C PRO A 919 -15.31 -16.19 23.20
N LEU A 920 -15.65 -15.07 22.58
CA LEU A 920 -16.04 -15.02 21.17
C LEU A 920 -14.86 -15.41 20.25
N THR A 921 -15.13 -16.24 19.24
CA THR A 921 -14.16 -16.49 18.15
C THR A 921 -13.84 -15.18 17.42
N GLU A 922 -12.65 -15.01 16.84
CA GLU A 922 -12.32 -13.74 16.15
C GLU A 922 -13.29 -13.37 15.02
N ARG A 923 -13.78 -14.35 14.24
CA ARG A 923 -14.79 -14.12 13.19
C ARG A 923 -16.11 -13.62 13.78
N GLN A 924 -16.53 -14.16 14.92
CA GLN A 924 -17.72 -13.68 15.66
C GLN A 924 -17.46 -12.27 16.20
N THR A 925 -16.30 -12.04 16.83
CA THR A 925 -15.89 -10.73 17.37
C THR A 925 -15.85 -9.65 16.28
N ALA A 926 -15.30 -9.95 15.11
CA ALA A 926 -15.23 -9.02 13.97
C ALA A 926 -16.61 -8.76 13.34
N CYS A 927 -17.47 -9.78 13.24
CA CYS A 927 -18.86 -9.62 12.81
C CYS A 927 -19.65 -8.75 13.81
N TRP A 928 -19.48 -9.00 15.10
CA TRP A 928 -20.14 -8.28 16.19
C TRP A 928 -19.71 -6.81 16.26
N LEU A 929 -18.40 -6.53 16.18
CA LEU A 929 -17.86 -5.17 16.08
C LEU A 929 -18.48 -4.40 14.90
N ARG A 930 -18.56 -5.04 13.72
CA ARG A 930 -19.19 -4.45 12.53
C ARG A 930 -20.70 -4.22 12.73
N GLY A 931 -21.41 -5.17 13.33
CA GLY A 931 -22.83 -5.04 13.65
C GLY A 931 -23.12 -3.87 14.60
N ILE A 932 -22.26 -3.64 15.61
CA ILE A 932 -22.38 -2.47 16.49
C ILE A 932 -22.16 -1.16 15.71
N VAL A 933 -21.12 -1.07 14.88
CA VAL A 933 -20.86 0.13 14.05
C VAL A 933 -22.05 0.43 13.14
N VAL A 934 -22.66 -0.59 12.50
CA VAL A 934 -23.87 -0.44 11.67
C VAL A 934 -25.06 0.04 12.51
N GLY A 935 -25.33 -0.59 13.65
CA GLY A 935 -26.46 -0.25 14.52
C GLY A 935 -26.40 1.20 15.04
N PHE A 936 -25.24 1.64 15.53
CA PHE A 936 -25.07 3.02 15.98
C PHE A 936 -24.98 4.01 14.80
N GLY A 937 -24.47 3.62 13.64
CA GLY A 937 -24.52 4.42 12.41
C GLY A 937 -25.96 4.76 12.00
N PHE A 938 -26.88 3.78 12.03
CA PHE A 938 -28.31 4.03 11.81
C PHE A 938 -28.95 4.85 12.95
N SER A 939 -28.59 4.59 14.21
CA SER A 939 -29.07 5.37 15.36
C SER A 939 -28.75 6.86 15.24
N CYS A 940 -27.56 7.21 14.73
CA CYS A 940 -27.16 8.60 14.50
C CYS A 940 -28.10 9.33 13.53
N ILE A 941 -28.56 8.66 12.46
CA ILE A 941 -29.49 9.24 11.47
C ILE A 941 -30.82 9.60 12.14
N GLY A 942 -31.32 8.77 13.06
CA GLY A 942 -32.53 9.06 13.84
C GLY A 942 -32.34 10.22 14.82
N MET A 943 -31.22 10.25 15.55
CA MET A 943 -30.95 11.24 16.59
C MET A 943 -30.66 12.66 16.07
N VAL A 944 -30.21 12.84 14.82
CA VAL A 944 -30.02 14.19 14.24
C VAL A 944 -31.34 15.01 14.22
N LYS A 945 -32.50 14.36 14.07
CA LYS A 945 -33.82 15.02 14.19
C LYS A 945 -34.16 15.53 15.60
N ILE A 946 -33.47 15.00 16.62
CA ILE A 946 -33.59 15.47 18.00
C ILE A 946 -32.63 16.65 18.19
N VAL A 947 -31.38 16.51 17.74
CA VAL A 947 -30.35 17.57 17.80
C VAL A 947 -30.81 18.88 17.15
N GLU A 948 -31.48 18.82 16.00
CA GLU A 948 -32.00 20.01 15.30
C GLU A 948 -32.95 20.87 16.16
N LYS A 949 -33.62 20.27 17.15
CA LYS A 949 -34.53 20.97 18.07
C LYS A 949 -33.84 21.55 19.31
N LEU A 950 -32.54 21.30 19.49
CA LEU A 950 -31.79 21.63 20.70
C LEU A 950 -30.85 22.83 20.49
N GLY A 951 -31.42 24.04 20.47
CA GLY A 951 -30.70 25.30 20.74
C GLY A 951 -29.44 25.57 19.90
N ASN A 952 -28.40 26.11 20.57
CA ASN A 952 -27.09 26.41 19.96
C ASN A 952 -26.13 25.23 20.15
N VAL A 953 -25.36 24.87 19.12
CA VAL A 953 -24.65 23.58 19.11
C VAL A 953 -23.49 23.53 20.10
N VAL A 954 -22.70 24.60 20.23
CA VAL A 954 -21.49 24.60 21.08
C VAL A 954 -21.82 24.51 22.59
N PRO A 955 -22.76 25.29 23.17
CA PRO A 955 -23.18 25.13 24.56
C PRO A 955 -23.82 23.76 24.84
N LEU A 956 -24.66 23.26 23.92
CA LEU A 956 -25.30 21.95 24.05
C LEU A 956 -24.25 20.83 24.12
N ALA A 957 -23.34 20.78 23.14
CA ALA A 957 -22.36 19.71 23.02
C ALA A 957 -21.37 19.67 24.21
N THR A 958 -21.02 20.84 24.76
CA THR A 958 -20.13 20.94 25.94
C THR A 958 -20.85 20.61 27.25
N THR A 959 -22.07 21.10 27.48
CA THR A 959 -22.81 20.86 28.73
C THR A 959 -23.36 19.43 28.84
N VAL A 960 -23.83 18.83 27.75
CA VAL A 960 -24.40 17.48 27.80
C VAL A 960 -23.31 16.41 27.90
N GLY A 961 -22.19 16.54 27.18
CA GLY A 961 -21.04 15.65 27.35
C GLY A 961 -20.43 15.70 28.75
N ALA A 962 -20.41 16.90 29.37
CA ALA A 962 -19.90 17.08 30.74
C ALA A 962 -20.57 16.17 31.79
N VAL A 963 -21.84 15.76 31.59
CA VAL A 963 -22.58 14.87 32.50
C VAL A 963 -21.88 13.51 32.67
N SER A 964 -21.32 12.95 31.60
CA SER A 964 -20.55 11.70 31.63
C SER A 964 -19.04 11.94 31.77
N MET A 965 -18.51 12.99 31.13
CA MET A 965 -17.08 13.32 31.17
C MET A 965 -16.60 13.73 32.57
N GLY A 966 -17.41 14.45 33.35
CA GLY A 966 -17.08 14.89 34.71
C GLY A 966 -16.87 13.73 35.70
N PRO A 967 -17.81 12.79 35.84
CA PRO A 967 -17.62 11.58 36.64
C PRO A 967 -16.38 10.77 36.22
N LEU A 968 -16.16 10.61 34.91
CA LEU A 968 -14.97 9.93 34.37
C LEU A 968 -13.66 10.62 34.75
N LEU A 969 -13.58 11.95 34.67
CA LEU A 969 -12.43 12.73 35.12
C LEU A 969 -12.13 12.48 36.62
N GLY A 970 -13.18 12.42 37.45
CA GLY A 970 -13.05 12.06 38.86
C GLY A 970 -12.52 10.64 39.07
N ILE A 971 -13.07 9.64 38.39
CA ILE A 971 -12.65 8.23 38.49
C ILE A 971 -11.16 8.07 38.13
N TYR A 972 -10.69 8.68 37.03
CA TYR A 972 -9.29 8.61 36.63
C TYR A 972 -8.37 9.44 37.54
N GLY A 973 -8.78 10.65 37.93
CA GLY A 973 -8.01 11.50 38.84
C GLY A 973 -7.77 10.84 40.20
N MET A 974 -8.80 10.21 40.77
CA MET A 974 -8.65 9.38 41.97
C MET A 974 -7.85 8.11 41.73
N GLY A 975 -8.05 7.42 40.59
CA GLY A 975 -7.35 6.18 40.26
C GLY A 975 -5.84 6.34 40.26
N VAL A 976 -5.37 7.42 39.63
CA VAL A 976 -3.96 7.73 39.38
C VAL A 976 -3.33 8.54 40.53
N GLY A 977 -4.12 9.39 41.20
CA GLY A 977 -3.66 10.36 42.21
C GLY A 977 -3.93 9.99 43.67
N LEU A 978 -5.00 9.23 43.98
CA LEU A 978 -5.40 8.87 45.35
C LEU A 978 -5.34 7.34 45.56
N PRO A 979 -4.18 6.77 45.91
CA PRO A 979 -4.01 5.32 45.98
C PRO A 979 -4.85 4.64 47.09
N TRP A 980 -5.20 5.37 48.15
CA TRP A 980 -5.96 4.89 49.31
C TRP A 980 -7.48 4.76 49.10
N VAL A 981 -8.04 5.23 47.97
CA VAL A 981 -9.49 5.18 47.72
C VAL A 981 -9.90 3.81 47.14
N LYS A 982 -10.94 3.18 47.70
CA LYS A 982 -11.50 1.89 47.24
C LYS A 982 -12.47 2.03 46.07
N GLY A 983 -12.53 1.00 45.24
CA GLY A 983 -13.48 0.91 44.10
C GLY A 983 -14.95 1.04 44.48
N LYS A 984 -15.39 0.51 45.63
CA LYS A 984 -16.77 0.66 46.12
C LYS A 984 -17.14 2.13 46.38
N SER A 985 -16.23 2.90 46.97
CA SER A 985 -16.44 4.32 47.26
C SER A 985 -16.53 5.15 45.98
N VAL A 986 -15.65 4.87 45.01
CA VAL A 986 -15.65 5.52 43.69
C VAL A 986 -16.97 5.30 42.94
N MET A 987 -17.58 4.12 43.09
CA MET A 987 -18.85 3.78 42.45
C MET A 987 -20.00 4.66 42.94
N VAL A 988 -20.03 4.97 44.25
CA VAL A 988 -21.03 5.86 44.83
C VAL A 988 -20.79 7.32 44.40
N GLY A 989 -19.56 7.82 44.51
CA GLY A 989 -19.28 9.22 44.16
C GLY A 989 -19.48 9.52 42.67
N SER A 990 -19.13 8.59 41.78
CA SER A 990 -19.37 8.75 40.34
C SER A 990 -20.86 8.69 39.96
N LEU A 991 -21.66 7.84 40.60
CA LEU A 991 -23.12 7.81 40.40
C LEU A 991 -23.79 9.10 40.89
N VAL A 992 -23.42 9.60 42.08
CA VAL A 992 -23.91 10.89 42.59
C VAL A 992 -23.52 12.03 41.66
N SER A 993 -22.27 12.07 41.20
CA SER A 993 -21.81 13.09 40.26
C SER A 993 -22.58 13.09 38.94
N PHE A 994 -22.83 11.91 38.35
CA PHE A 994 -23.62 11.77 37.13
C PHE A 994 -25.06 12.30 37.32
N LEU A 995 -25.74 11.92 38.41
CA LEU A 995 -27.11 12.35 38.68
C LEU A 995 -27.21 13.85 38.95
N VAL A 996 -26.29 14.42 39.72
CA VAL A 996 -26.27 15.86 40.03
C VAL A 996 -25.94 16.69 38.79
N LEU A 997 -24.98 16.29 37.96
CA LEU A 997 -24.71 16.99 36.71
C LEU A 997 -25.85 16.84 35.70
N ALA A 998 -26.47 15.65 35.57
CA ALA A 998 -27.62 15.48 34.70
C ALA A 998 -28.75 16.45 35.08
N TRP A 999 -29.05 16.58 36.38
CA TRP A 999 -30.03 17.53 36.88
C TRP A 999 -29.68 18.99 36.54
N ILE A 1000 -28.43 19.42 36.78
CA ILE A 1000 -28.01 20.81 36.51
C ILE A 1000 -28.04 21.09 34.99
N CYS A 1001 -27.48 20.21 34.16
CA CYS A 1001 -27.43 20.39 32.71
C CYS A 1001 -28.81 20.40 32.05
N ILE A 1002 -29.74 19.51 32.48
CA ILE A 1002 -31.09 19.48 31.92
C ILE A 1002 -31.85 20.76 32.24
N ASN A 1003 -31.81 21.24 33.49
CA ASN A 1003 -32.47 22.49 33.86
C ASN A 1003 -31.83 23.71 33.17
N ALA A 1004 -30.50 23.76 33.01
CA ALA A 1004 -29.83 24.82 32.28
C ALA A 1004 -30.19 24.84 30.78
N GLN A 1005 -30.37 23.67 30.15
CA GLN A 1005 -30.84 23.59 28.76
C GLN A 1005 -32.32 23.96 28.62
N LEU A 1006 -33.19 23.57 29.56
CA LEU A 1006 -34.60 23.99 29.57
C LEU A 1006 -34.74 25.51 29.71
N GLY A 1007 -33.99 26.15 30.62
CA GLY A 1007 -33.98 27.61 30.75
C GLY A 1007 -33.44 28.33 29.51
N GLN A 1008 -32.51 27.73 28.76
CA GLN A 1008 -32.07 28.26 27.46
C GLN A 1008 -33.13 28.06 26.36
N MET A 1009 -33.86 26.95 26.34
CA MET A 1009 -34.93 26.68 25.38
C MET A 1009 -36.18 27.54 25.61
N ASN A 1010 -36.56 27.77 26.87
CA ASN A 1010 -37.65 28.67 27.24
C ASN A 1010 -37.30 30.15 27.01
N GLY A 1011 -36.02 30.48 26.81
CA GLY A 1011 -35.53 31.84 26.63
C GLY A 1011 -35.37 32.64 27.92
N GLU A 1012 -35.42 31.98 29.08
CA GLU A 1012 -35.16 32.52 30.43
C GLU A 1012 -33.67 32.85 30.62
N ILE A 1013 -32.78 32.06 30.00
CA ILE A 1013 -31.32 32.22 30.05
C ILE A 1013 -30.84 32.76 28.70
N ARG A 1014 -30.61 34.08 28.62
CA ARG A 1014 -30.06 34.79 27.44
C ARG A 1014 -28.71 35.40 27.80
N TYR A 1015 -27.70 35.19 26.94
CA TYR A 1015 -26.37 35.77 27.11
C TYR A 1015 -26.21 37.10 26.35
N PRO A 1016 -25.40 38.06 26.85
CA PRO A 1016 -25.09 39.28 26.12
C PRO A 1016 -24.42 39.01 24.77
N LYS A 1017 -24.79 39.83 23.78
CA LYS A 1017 -24.12 39.96 22.49
C LYS A 1017 -23.45 41.34 22.42
N MET A 1018 -22.35 41.45 21.68
CA MET A 1018 -21.76 42.75 21.32
C MET A 1018 -22.64 43.43 20.26
N PRO A 1019 -22.70 44.78 20.22
CA PRO A 1019 -23.51 45.51 19.24
C PRO A 1019 -23.06 45.24 17.79
N VAL A 1020 -24.01 45.40 16.87
CA VAL A 1020 -23.90 45.17 15.42
C VAL A 1020 -24.70 46.23 14.66
N SER A 1021 -24.32 46.53 13.41
CA SER A 1021 -25.09 47.41 12.52
C SER A 1021 -25.83 46.62 11.42
N VAL A 1022 -26.86 47.24 10.87
CA VAL A 1022 -27.67 46.80 9.71
C VAL A 1022 -27.80 47.91 8.66
N GLU A 1023 -27.15 49.05 8.85
CA GLU A 1023 -27.31 50.26 8.05
C GLU A 1023 -26.76 50.14 6.63
N GLY A 1024 -25.78 49.25 6.42
CA GLY A 1024 -25.15 48.98 5.11
C GLY A 1024 -25.68 47.73 4.41
N CYS A 1025 -26.90 47.26 4.71
CA CYS A 1025 -27.49 46.09 4.07
C CYS A 1025 -28.12 46.41 2.70
N ASP A 1026 -27.79 45.61 1.69
CA ASP A 1026 -28.16 45.77 0.27
C ASP A 1026 -29.40 44.95 -0.17
N TYR A 1027 -30.13 44.36 0.78
CA TYR A 1027 -31.29 43.49 0.57
C TYR A 1027 -32.44 43.85 1.53
N SER A 1028 -33.66 43.43 1.21
CA SER A 1028 -34.85 43.69 2.04
C SER A 1028 -34.96 42.72 3.22
N PHE A 1029 -35.31 43.26 4.39
CA PHE A 1029 -35.53 42.53 5.64
C PHE A 1029 -36.66 43.18 6.46
N ASP A 1030 -37.15 42.46 7.47
CA ASP A 1030 -38.21 42.94 8.37
C ASP A 1030 -37.65 43.80 9.52
N ASN A 1031 -37.91 45.10 9.46
CA ASN A 1031 -37.52 46.05 10.52
C ASN A 1031 -38.15 45.74 11.89
N ALA A 1032 -39.32 45.09 11.95
CA ALA A 1032 -39.95 44.78 13.24
C ALA A 1032 -39.13 43.74 14.01
N THR A 1033 -38.70 42.66 13.35
CA THR A 1033 -37.86 41.65 14.01
C THR A 1033 -36.39 42.04 14.15
N VAL A 1034 -35.88 43.00 13.37
CA VAL A 1034 -34.59 43.66 13.66
C VAL A 1034 -34.70 44.52 14.93
N PHE A 1035 -35.70 45.40 15.03
CA PHE A 1035 -35.90 46.25 16.21
C PHE A 1035 -36.09 45.41 17.48
N GLN A 1036 -36.87 44.32 17.39
CA GLN A 1036 -37.03 43.38 18.49
C GLN A 1036 -35.71 42.65 18.84
N ALA A 1037 -34.91 42.24 17.86
CA ALA A 1037 -33.62 41.58 18.12
C ALA A 1037 -32.58 42.51 18.79
N ILE A 1038 -32.73 43.83 18.62
CA ILE A 1038 -31.89 44.86 19.24
C ILE A 1038 -32.40 45.24 20.65
N HIS A 1039 -33.72 45.32 20.85
CA HIS A 1039 -34.30 45.87 22.09
C HIS A 1039 -34.87 44.85 23.11
N ASP A 1040 -35.17 43.59 22.75
CA ASP A 1040 -35.60 42.53 23.71
C ASP A 1040 -34.46 42.01 24.61
N TYR A 1041 -33.40 42.80 24.83
CA TYR A 1041 -32.24 42.42 25.62
C TYR A 1041 -32.32 42.93 27.07
N SER A 1042 -33.10 42.23 27.89
CA SER A 1042 -32.99 42.30 29.36
C SER A 1042 -31.98 41.27 29.87
N PRO A 1043 -30.95 41.64 30.66
CA PRO A 1043 -30.06 40.66 31.29
C PRO A 1043 -30.82 39.84 32.35
N SER A 1044 -30.73 38.52 32.26
CA SER A 1044 -31.34 37.58 33.23
C SER A 1044 -30.56 37.56 34.55
N GLU A 1045 -31.24 37.29 35.67
CA GLU A 1045 -30.60 37.19 36.99
C GLU A 1045 -29.66 35.96 37.07
N ARG A 1046 -28.44 36.17 37.56
CA ARG A 1046 -27.35 35.18 37.59
C ARG A 1046 -27.60 34.04 38.59
N ASN A 1047 -28.45 33.11 38.19
CA ASN A 1047 -28.75 31.87 38.91
C ASN A 1047 -27.71 30.75 38.66
N LEU A 1048 -27.73 29.69 39.46
CA LEU A 1048 -26.82 28.53 39.35
C LEU A 1048 -26.74 27.94 37.92
N TYR A 1049 -27.83 28.00 37.16
CA TYR A 1049 -27.94 27.51 35.79
C TYR A 1049 -27.20 28.37 34.74
N HIS A 1050 -26.74 29.58 35.10
CA HIS A 1050 -25.93 30.44 34.23
C HIS A 1050 -24.44 30.04 34.16
N LEU A 1051 -24.03 28.98 34.88
CA LEU A 1051 -22.66 28.46 34.96
C LEU A 1051 -21.95 28.40 33.59
N SER A 1052 -20.69 28.84 33.54
CA SER A 1052 -19.87 28.69 32.32
C SER A 1052 -19.74 27.23 31.91
N PHE A 1053 -19.89 26.96 30.62
CA PHE A 1053 -19.85 25.61 30.03
C PHE A 1053 -18.51 24.88 30.28
N PHE A 1054 -17.41 25.60 30.49
CA PHE A 1054 -16.13 24.99 30.87
C PHE A 1054 -16.07 24.46 32.32
N TRP A 1055 -16.91 24.98 33.23
CA TRP A 1055 -16.89 24.57 34.64
C TRP A 1055 -17.55 23.22 34.91
N TYR A 1056 -18.52 22.79 34.08
CA TYR A 1056 -19.31 21.57 34.33
C TYR A 1056 -18.46 20.29 34.47
N THR A 1057 -17.49 20.07 33.57
CA THR A 1057 -16.59 18.90 33.64
C THR A 1057 -15.75 18.90 34.92
N ALA A 1058 -15.28 20.08 35.35
CA ALA A 1058 -14.51 20.24 36.58
C ALA A 1058 -15.37 19.99 37.83
N PHE A 1059 -16.59 20.56 37.91
CA PHE A 1059 -17.51 20.29 39.01
C PHE A 1059 -17.88 18.80 39.10
N GLY A 1060 -18.10 18.12 37.97
CA GLY A 1060 -18.32 16.67 37.98
C GLY A 1060 -17.15 15.88 38.58
N GLY A 1061 -15.91 16.25 38.24
CA GLY A 1061 -14.71 15.66 38.84
C GLY A 1061 -14.61 15.91 40.35
N VAL A 1062 -14.93 17.13 40.80
CA VAL A 1062 -14.95 17.52 42.21
C VAL A 1062 -16.04 16.78 42.99
N ILE A 1063 -17.29 16.79 42.52
CA ILE A 1063 -18.41 16.08 43.15
C ILE A 1063 -18.10 14.57 43.24
N CYS A 1064 -17.59 13.98 42.15
CA CYS A 1064 -17.17 12.59 42.11
C CYS A 1064 -16.11 12.29 43.19
N THR A 1065 -15.12 13.17 43.35
CA THR A 1065 -14.05 13.02 44.35
C THR A 1065 -14.56 13.19 45.78
N VAL A 1066 -15.33 14.24 46.06
CA VAL A 1066 -15.86 14.53 47.41
C VAL A 1066 -16.76 13.41 47.92
N PHE A 1067 -17.74 12.97 47.13
CA PHE A 1067 -18.63 11.88 47.54
C PHE A 1067 -17.91 10.52 47.62
N SER A 1068 -16.84 10.30 46.85
CA SER A 1068 -16.01 9.10 46.98
C SER A 1068 -15.13 9.10 48.24
N LEU A 1069 -14.68 10.27 48.70
CA LEU A 1069 -13.99 10.40 49.98
C LEU A 1069 -14.94 10.19 51.16
N LEU A 1070 -16.14 10.79 51.12
CA LEU A 1070 -17.20 10.55 52.11
C LEU A 1070 -17.62 9.06 52.15
N ALA A 1071 -17.81 8.41 51.00
CA ALA A 1071 -18.11 6.99 50.94
C ALA A 1071 -16.95 6.10 51.45
N SER A 1072 -15.70 6.58 51.38
CA SER A 1072 -14.53 5.85 51.94
C SER A 1072 -14.50 5.84 53.46
N LEU A 1073 -15.23 6.73 54.14
CA LEU A 1073 -15.45 6.65 55.59
C LEU A 1073 -16.34 5.45 55.97
N PHE A 1074 -17.27 5.05 55.09
CA PHE A 1074 -18.16 3.90 55.28
C PHE A 1074 -17.58 2.58 54.76
N PHE A 1075 -16.92 2.57 53.59
CA PHE A 1075 -16.35 1.35 52.98
C PHE A 1075 -14.87 1.08 53.36
N GLY A 1076 -14.25 2.00 54.10
CA GLY A 1076 -12.86 1.95 54.54
C GLY A 1076 -11.83 2.12 53.42
N TRP A 1077 -10.59 2.42 53.79
CA TRP A 1077 -9.47 2.70 52.87
C TRP A 1077 -8.85 1.46 52.22
N GLU A 1078 -8.17 1.62 51.10
CA GLU A 1078 -7.52 0.57 50.31
C GLU A 1078 -6.16 0.13 50.91
N ASP A 1079 -5.80 -1.15 50.77
CA ASP A 1079 -4.51 -1.67 51.23
C ASP A 1079 -3.36 -1.34 50.25
N LEU A 1080 -2.56 -0.35 50.63
CA LEU A 1080 -1.41 0.13 49.87
C LEU A 1080 -0.29 -0.92 49.70
N SER A 1081 -0.25 -1.98 50.52
CA SER A 1081 0.79 -3.01 50.45
C SER A 1081 0.61 -3.95 49.25
N GLN A 1082 -0.64 -4.23 48.86
CA GLN A 1082 -0.95 -5.14 47.76
C GLN A 1082 -0.84 -4.44 46.39
N MET A 1083 -1.11 -3.13 46.34
CA MET A 1083 -1.14 -2.30 45.13
C MET A 1083 0.11 -2.41 44.24
N ASP A 1084 -0.08 -2.40 42.92
CA ASP A 1084 0.99 -2.31 41.92
C ASP A 1084 1.41 -0.83 41.72
N PRO A 1085 2.69 -0.47 41.98
CA PRO A 1085 3.19 0.89 41.72
C PRO A 1085 3.07 1.36 40.27
N ALA A 1086 2.96 0.45 39.28
CA ALA A 1086 2.77 0.81 37.88
C ALA A 1086 1.46 1.56 37.63
N LEU A 1087 0.40 1.30 38.43
CA LEU A 1087 -0.94 1.89 38.29
C LEU A 1087 -1.06 3.33 38.79
N ILE A 1088 -0.02 3.85 39.47
CA ILE A 1088 0.00 5.14 40.15
C ILE A 1088 1.04 6.07 39.50
N THR A 1089 0.75 7.37 39.43
CA THR A 1089 1.66 8.36 38.81
C THR A 1089 2.97 8.49 39.62
N PRO A 1090 4.14 8.64 38.95
CA PRO A 1090 5.45 8.66 39.60
C PRO A 1090 5.61 9.56 40.84
N CYS A 1091 4.99 10.75 40.88
CA CYS A 1091 5.08 11.65 42.04
C CYS A 1091 4.36 11.13 43.30
N MET A 1092 3.38 10.23 43.15
CA MET A 1092 2.66 9.59 44.25
C MET A 1092 3.28 8.26 44.68
N ARG A 1093 4.14 7.63 43.86
CA ARG A 1093 4.82 6.37 44.20
C ARG A 1093 5.70 6.47 45.46
N ARG A 1094 6.16 7.68 45.82
CA ARG A 1094 6.89 7.93 47.07
C ARG A 1094 6.10 7.65 48.35
N PHE A 1095 4.77 7.56 48.26
CA PHE A 1095 3.88 7.24 49.38
C PHE A 1095 3.44 5.76 49.40
N LEU A 1096 3.91 4.93 48.46
CA LEU A 1096 3.67 3.48 48.48
C LEU A 1096 4.76 2.76 49.31
N PRO A 1097 4.43 1.64 49.99
CA PRO A 1097 5.42 0.79 50.65
C PRO A 1097 6.49 0.29 49.66
N LYS A 1098 7.76 0.32 50.07
CA LYS A 1098 8.87 -0.21 49.27
C LYS A 1098 8.79 -1.74 49.22
N LYS A 1099 8.34 -2.29 48.08
CA LYS A 1099 8.40 -3.74 47.81
C LYS A 1099 9.85 -4.17 47.58
N ASN A 1100 10.43 -4.86 48.56
CA ASN A 1100 11.72 -5.55 48.41
C ASN A 1100 11.55 -6.76 47.48
N TYR A 1101 11.83 -6.57 46.19
CA TYR A 1101 11.98 -7.69 45.26
C TYR A 1101 13.22 -8.49 45.66
N GLN A 1102 13.03 -9.69 46.24
CA GLN A 1102 14.11 -10.66 46.34
C GLN A 1102 14.52 -11.07 44.93
N ALA A 1103 15.75 -10.75 44.55
CA ALA A 1103 16.34 -11.21 43.31
C ALA A 1103 16.62 -12.72 43.41
N VAL A 1104 15.68 -13.54 42.93
CA VAL A 1104 15.88 -14.98 42.76
C VAL A 1104 17.10 -15.17 41.86
N LYS A 1105 18.14 -15.85 42.36
CA LYS A 1105 19.32 -16.11 41.53
C LYS A 1105 18.91 -17.03 40.38
N MET A 1106 19.44 -16.76 39.19
CA MET A 1106 19.11 -17.54 38.00
C MET A 1106 19.39 -19.04 38.17
N GLN A 1107 20.38 -19.38 39.01
CA GLN A 1107 20.73 -20.74 39.43
C GLN A 1107 19.60 -21.46 40.17
N ASP A 1108 18.80 -20.77 40.99
CA ASP A 1108 17.67 -21.38 41.72
C ASP A 1108 16.48 -21.68 40.78
N LEU A 1109 16.37 -20.91 39.69
CA LEU A 1109 15.43 -21.16 38.59
C LEU A 1109 15.83 -22.38 37.74
N PHE A 1110 17.14 -22.60 37.54
CA PHE A 1110 17.62 -23.84 36.90
C PHE A 1110 17.45 -25.06 37.80
N LYS A 1111 17.81 -24.97 39.09
CA LYS A 1111 17.55 -26.05 40.06
C LYS A 1111 16.08 -26.46 40.15
N ARG A 1112 15.14 -25.50 40.02
CA ARG A 1112 13.71 -25.82 39.95
C ARG A 1112 13.30 -26.57 38.68
N LYS A 1113 13.99 -26.39 37.55
CA LYS A 1113 13.77 -27.21 36.35
C LYS A 1113 14.35 -28.61 36.50
N GLU A 1114 15.55 -28.72 37.06
CA GLU A 1114 16.21 -30.01 37.32
C GLU A 1114 15.37 -30.86 38.29
N CYS A 1115 14.93 -30.28 39.41
CA CYS A 1115 14.10 -30.96 40.40
C CYS A 1115 12.69 -31.34 39.86
N HIS A 1116 12.11 -30.56 38.95
CA HIS A 1116 10.88 -30.98 38.25
C HIS A 1116 11.12 -32.18 37.32
N ALA A 1117 12.25 -32.19 36.58
CA ALA A 1117 12.61 -33.33 35.73
C ALA A 1117 12.88 -34.61 36.52
N GLU A 1118 13.48 -34.52 37.71
CA GLU A 1118 13.64 -35.68 38.62
C GLU A 1118 12.30 -36.15 39.23
N THR A 1119 11.30 -35.26 39.32
CA THR A 1119 9.95 -35.62 39.80
C THR A 1119 9.16 -36.38 38.73
N GLU A 1120 9.18 -35.92 37.47
CA GLU A 1120 8.51 -36.60 36.34
C GLU A 1120 9.16 -37.94 35.92
N ILE A 1121 10.32 -38.28 36.48
CA ILE A 1121 10.98 -39.59 36.31
C ILE A 1121 10.54 -40.60 37.40
N ASN A 1122 9.87 -40.14 38.46
CA ASN A 1122 9.44 -40.97 39.61
C ASN A 1122 7.92 -40.93 39.84
N SER A 1123 7.12 -40.62 38.82
CA SER A 1123 5.65 -40.60 38.84
C SER A 1123 5.04 -41.21 37.58
#